data_AF-A0A3R7JB85-F1
#
_entry.id   AF-A0A3R7JB85-F1
#
_cell.length_a   1.000
_cell.length_b   1.000
_cell.length_c   1.000
_cell.angle_alpha   90.00
_cell.angle_beta   90.00
_cell.angle_gamma   90.00
#
_symmetry.space_group_name_H-M   'P 1'
#
loop_
_entity.id
_entity.type
_entity.pdbx_description
1 polymer ?
#
loop_
_entity_poly.entity_id
_entity_poly.type
_entity_poly.pdbx_seq_one_letter_code
_entity_poly.pdbx_strand_id
1 'polypeptide(L)'
;MRPRFSRTALLLLVLWTVAAVAEAKDGSSSSDDLPSLSEMDSYDALAIAFMVVGLAISSAGGVGGGVIMVPAMVLIMGFDIKRATPISNLAILGGAVANAWFNMRKRHPFADRPLIDPELALGMIPVVIGGTVLGAVINKLLPSYLVSLLFVVVLAVGGTRTTLKGIRMHKKEVAKKNTAEATEEAVAAVPVSPNVYVEASTPQTSGRDDITGEKRLSISAAGDPVGPKAAAGEEAGPEGTLAQILEKERHFAWGKHAAIMACYIGVVVASIVDASVTCGGVAYWVILLIEIPWVAIFVVLSSQYLHKVYLRKTAVNYQYIEGDIQWNEKTVVYFPVGCAVAGIVAGMFGVGGGIITGPIMIELGIVPEVASSTTALMILYSSAAATAKFAVFDMIAWDWAALLCAVAFVVTSAAQVVILSFVRRTGRQSIIVLCIGTAVAIGGLRDLSSFDTYDAFAMVFISIGLAVSAAGGVGGGTILVPALVLIMGFEIKRATPISNMAIVGGAIANAWFNLRKRHPAADRPLIDSDLALAMIPLVMGGAVVGTVFAKLLPGYLLSLLFVVVLVLSGTRTISKGMKMHRAETKNCKVQVQELASVPAPAKEVTGVHQFEGVRSPNSCTEDTVDDSMCGGGENDSLLKGSGSSSNDHGGLEVAEEGMLAEIIEQERHFSWQKQRVIVICYLGIVAASIGGKAVSCGGVAFWLLLLFEVPWVLFFGVGTAVYLSRQHCRKLSANYVFAKGDVEWTQQTVIRFPLACAGAGLIAGLFGVGGGLVTGPLMIEMGVVPEVASATTALMVLYSAAAATVKFAVFNMIALDWAILLCAQAFIVTAVSQVLILGFVRRTGRQSVIVLCIGATICIGAVTMTYQAIKSTVDNVGKPFEANTTSATPTEGTFIVKAGLAKMLKGGVIMDVTNAEQARIAEEAGAVAVMALERIPADIRVDGGVARMSDPQMIDSIKKAVTIPVMAKVRIGHFVEAQILEAIEIDYIDESEVLTMADEENHINKHKFKVPFVCGCRNLGEALRRIAEGAAMLRTKGEAGTGNIVEAVRHARSVQREIRRLSSMDEDELFVASKEMQAPYELVKQVAATGKLPVVNFAAGGVATPADAALMMQLGMDGVFVGSGIFKSGDPAKRARAMVQAVTHFNDAKILKEISTDLGEAMVGVQDLKAAAVNFRDREGELHGAW
;
A
#
# COMPACT_ATOMS: atom_id res chain seq x y z
N MET A 1 -11.90 8.45 58.36
CA MET A 1 -11.01 7.27 58.32
C MET A 1 -10.48 7.07 56.89
N ARG A 2 -9.16 7.11 56.66
CA ARG A 2 -8.58 6.68 55.37
C ARG A 2 -8.80 5.16 55.24
N PRO A 3 -9.44 4.62 54.18
CA PRO A 3 -9.49 3.18 54.03
C PRO A 3 -8.06 2.69 53.70
N ARG A 4 -7.41 2.09 54.70
CA ARG A 4 -6.22 1.26 54.54
C ARG A 4 -6.69 -0.08 53.97
N PHE A 5 -6.94 -0.13 52.67
CA PHE A 5 -6.84 -1.39 51.91
C PHE A 5 -5.90 -1.17 50.73
N SER A 6 -5.18 -2.25 50.44
CA SER A 6 -3.73 -2.30 50.21
C SER A 6 -3.18 -1.49 49.03
N ARG A 7 -2.31 -0.48 49.22
CA ARG A 7 -1.24 -0.19 48.23
C ARG A 7 -0.46 -1.45 47.83
N THR A 8 -0.43 -2.40 48.76
CA THR A 8 0.10 -3.75 48.68
C THR A 8 -0.80 -4.69 47.85
N ALA A 9 -2.11 -4.49 47.76
CA ALA A 9 -3.01 -5.38 47.01
C ALA A 9 -2.87 -5.21 45.49
N LEU A 10 -2.77 -3.97 45.00
CA LEU A 10 -2.50 -3.70 43.57
C LEU A 10 -1.10 -4.19 43.15
N LEU A 11 -0.12 -4.04 44.04
CA LEU A 11 1.26 -4.47 43.84
C LEU A 11 1.39 -6.00 43.93
N LEU A 12 0.66 -6.64 44.85
CA LEU A 12 0.50 -8.10 44.92
C LEU A 12 -0.26 -8.64 43.71
N LEU A 13 -1.19 -7.90 43.11
CA LEU A 13 -1.94 -8.33 41.92
C LEU A 13 -1.05 -8.32 40.67
N VAL A 14 -0.17 -7.33 40.54
CA VAL A 14 0.87 -7.27 39.49
C VAL A 14 1.97 -8.32 39.73
N LEU A 15 2.43 -8.49 40.97
CA LEU A 15 3.42 -9.52 41.30
C LEU A 15 2.84 -10.93 41.17
N TRP A 16 1.57 -11.15 41.49
CA TRP A 16 0.90 -12.44 41.33
C TRP A 16 0.63 -12.77 39.87
N THR A 17 0.24 -11.81 39.02
CA THR A 17 0.11 -12.06 37.57
C THR A 17 1.46 -12.29 36.90
N VAL A 18 2.51 -11.58 37.32
CA VAL A 18 3.88 -11.83 36.83
C VAL A 18 4.42 -13.17 37.33
N ALA A 19 4.17 -13.53 38.59
CA ALA A 19 4.61 -14.81 39.17
C ALA A 19 3.83 -16.02 38.64
N ALA A 20 2.50 -15.93 38.50
CA ALA A 20 1.67 -17.01 37.96
C ALA A 20 1.98 -17.29 36.48
N VAL A 21 2.45 -16.29 35.73
CA VAL A 21 2.90 -16.47 34.35
C VAL A 21 4.36 -16.96 34.30
N ALA A 22 5.19 -16.63 35.29
CA ALA A 22 6.53 -17.19 35.44
C ALA A 22 6.53 -18.67 35.90
N GLU A 23 5.50 -19.13 36.62
CA GLU A 23 5.31 -20.54 37.02
C GLU A 23 4.81 -21.44 35.88
N ALA A 24 4.31 -20.88 34.77
CA ALA A 24 4.01 -21.66 33.55
C ALA A 24 5.27 -22.11 32.78
N LYS A 25 6.47 -21.85 33.34
CA LYS A 25 7.78 -22.06 32.74
C LYS A 25 8.35 -23.45 33.05
N ASP A 26 7.59 -24.50 32.78
CA ASP A 26 8.09 -25.87 32.65
C ASP A 26 7.57 -26.47 31.35
N GLY A 27 8.08 -25.94 30.23
CA GLY A 27 7.75 -26.39 28.89
C GLY A 27 8.69 -25.77 27.86
N SER A 28 9.84 -26.42 27.65
CA SER A 28 10.76 -26.32 26.50
C SER A 28 10.71 -25.02 25.67
N SER A 29 11.67 -24.12 25.91
CA SER A 29 12.02 -23.04 24.98
C SER A 29 12.69 -23.62 23.73
N SER A 30 11.96 -23.69 22.62
CA SER A 30 12.53 -23.88 21.29
C SER A 30 11.83 -22.96 20.29
N SER A 31 12.38 -21.75 20.12
CA SER A 31 12.23 -20.98 18.90
C SER A 31 13.48 -20.13 18.71
N ASP A 32 14.51 -20.79 18.17
CA ASP A 32 15.60 -20.13 17.47
C ASP A 32 15.01 -19.18 16.41
N ASP A 33 15.57 -17.97 16.28
CA ASP A 33 15.27 -16.88 15.31
C ASP A 33 14.82 -15.53 15.92
N LEU A 34 15.07 -15.25 17.21
CA LEU A 34 14.97 -13.87 17.75
C LEU A 34 16.34 -13.38 18.23
N PRO A 35 16.77 -12.15 17.89
CA PRO A 35 17.93 -11.53 18.51
C PRO A 35 17.65 -11.43 20.02
N SER A 36 18.49 -12.11 20.80
CA SER A 36 18.44 -12.01 22.25
C SER A 36 18.79 -10.57 22.67
N LEU A 37 18.36 -10.13 23.86
CA LEU A 37 18.69 -8.79 24.38
C LEU A 37 20.21 -8.51 24.42
N SER A 38 21.03 -9.55 24.31
CA SER A 38 22.49 -9.49 24.28
C SER A 38 23.10 -9.05 22.94
N GLU A 39 22.30 -9.00 21.86
CA GLU A 39 22.72 -8.61 20.49
C GLU A 39 22.14 -7.24 20.07
N MET A 40 21.91 -6.33 21.03
CA MET A 40 21.27 -5.03 20.78
C MET A 40 22.12 -4.12 19.89
N ASP A 41 21.58 -3.71 18.73
CA ASP A 41 22.23 -2.81 17.78
C ASP A 41 21.85 -1.33 18.01
N SER A 42 22.59 -0.41 17.39
CA SER A 42 22.34 1.04 17.39
C SER A 42 20.93 1.42 16.91
N TYR A 43 20.34 0.63 16.01
CA TYR A 43 18.96 0.79 15.54
C TYR A 43 17.92 0.44 16.62
N ASP A 44 18.18 -0.58 17.45
CA ASP A 44 17.29 -0.94 18.57
C ASP A 44 17.31 0.13 19.66
N ALA A 45 18.48 0.70 19.94
CA ALA A 45 18.61 1.83 20.87
C ALA A 45 17.86 3.08 20.36
N LEU A 46 17.92 3.36 19.05
CA LEU A 46 17.15 4.43 18.40
C LEU A 46 15.64 4.15 18.47
N ALA A 47 15.22 2.90 18.25
CA ALA A 47 13.82 2.47 18.34
C ALA A 47 13.28 2.67 19.75
N ILE A 48 14.03 2.26 20.77
CA ILE A 48 13.68 2.45 22.18
C ILE A 48 13.61 3.94 22.51
N ALA A 49 14.54 4.77 22.05
CA ALA A 49 14.48 6.22 22.24
C ALA A 49 13.23 6.85 21.59
N PHE A 50 12.88 6.42 20.38
CA PHE A 50 11.66 6.86 19.69
C PHE A 50 10.39 6.42 20.44
N MET A 51 10.35 5.17 20.92
CA MET A 51 9.26 4.65 21.73
C MET A 51 9.12 5.40 23.06
N VAL A 52 10.22 5.78 23.71
CA VAL A 52 10.21 6.61 24.94
C VAL A 52 9.54 7.95 24.71
N VAL A 53 9.87 8.65 23.62
CA VAL A 53 9.25 9.93 23.25
C VAL A 53 7.76 9.74 22.94
N GLY A 54 7.42 8.71 22.17
CA GLY A 54 6.04 8.37 21.87
C GLY A 54 5.21 8.01 23.10
N LEU A 55 5.77 7.23 24.02
CA LEU A 55 5.16 6.85 25.29
C LEU A 55 4.89 8.07 26.17
N ALA A 56 5.85 9.00 26.26
CA ALA A 56 5.67 10.23 27.02
C ALA A 56 4.47 11.04 26.49
N ILE A 57 4.37 11.22 25.16
CA ILE A 57 3.30 12.00 24.52
C ILE A 57 1.93 11.29 24.66
N SER A 58 1.88 9.99 24.41
CA SER A 58 0.64 9.20 24.46
C SER A 58 0.08 9.01 25.88
N SER A 59 0.95 8.97 26.90
CA SER A 59 0.53 8.84 28.30
C SER A 59 -0.28 10.02 28.81
N ALA A 60 -0.01 11.24 28.32
CA ALA A 60 -0.75 12.45 28.64
C ALA A 60 -2.19 12.43 28.08
N GLY A 61 -2.42 11.62 27.05
CA GLY A 61 -3.70 11.47 26.39
C GLY A 61 -4.63 10.39 26.92
N GLY A 62 -4.12 9.48 27.76
CA GLY A 62 -4.89 8.31 28.21
C GLY A 62 -5.21 7.31 27.10
N VAL A 63 -4.40 7.27 26.03
CA VAL A 63 -4.61 6.41 24.84
C VAL A 63 -3.87 5.07 24.94
N GLY A 64 -2.80 4.99 25.74
CA GLY A 64 -1.91 3.82 25.79
C GLY A 64 -0.93 3.86 24.61
N GLY A 65 0.37 3.70 24.88
CA GLY A 65 1.42 3.95 23.88
C GLY A 65 1.51 2.98 22.70
N GLY A 66 0.60 2.00 22.60
CA GLY A 66 0.64 0.96 21.57
C GLY A 66 0.51 1.45 20.13
N VAL A 67 -0.15 2.61 19.94
CA VAL A 67 -0.23 3.30 18.63
C VAL A 67 1.14 3.56 18.04
N ILE A 68 2.14 3.79 18.89
CA ILE A 68 3.50 4.15 18.48
C ILE A 68 4.42 2.95 18.67
N MET A 69 4.25 2.17 19.74
CA MET A 69 5.09 1.01 20.01
C MET A 69 4.92 -0.11 18.97
N VAL A 70 3.69 -0.41 18.54
CA VAL A 70 3.48 -1.49 17.56
C VAL A 70 4.11 -1.15 16.21
N PRO A 71 3.88 0.03 15.60
CA PRO A 71 4.62 0.42 14.40
C PRO A 71 6.13 0.54 14.62
N ALA A 72 6.60 1.01 15.78
CA ALA A 72 8.05 1.11 16.04
C ALA A 72 8.72 -0.28 16.09
N MET A 73 8.08 -1.26 16.71
CA MET A 73 8.55 -2.64 16.72
C MET A 73 8.50 -3.27 15.32
N VAL A 74 7.45 -2.99 14.54
CA VAL A 74 7.32 -3.54 13.17
C VAL A 74 8.30 -2.90 12.20
N LEU A 75 8.46 -1.57 12.24
CA LEU A 75 9.17 -0.80 11.22
C LEU A 75 10.64 -0.56 11.52
N ILE A 76 11.01 -0.46 12.81
CA ILE A 76 12.39 -0.15 13.23
C ILE A 76 13.08 -1.43 13.70
N MET A 77 12.40 -2.26 14.49
CA MET A 77 12.95 -3.51 15.01
C MET A 77 12.64 -4.74 14.13
N GLY A 78 11.86 -4.56 13.05
CA GLY A 78 11.56 -5.63 12.08
C GLY A 78 10.68 -6.77 12.62
N PHE A 79 9.96 -6.57 13.73
CA PHE A 79 9.08 -7.60 14.29
C PHE A 79 7.81 -7.78 13.46
N ASP A 80 7.37 -9.02 13.24
CA ASP A 80 6.05 -9.27 12.71
C ASP A 80 4.96 -8.68 13.62
N ILE A 81 3.88 -8.13 13.03
CA ILE A 81 2.77 -7.53 13.80
C ILE A 81 2.15 -8.50 14.83
N LYS A 82 2.14 -9.80 14.52
CA LYS A 82 1.67 -10.86 15.43
C LYS A 82 2.56 -11.05 16.66
N ARG A 83 3.85 -10.74 16.55
CA ARG A 83 4.82 -10.77 17.67
C ARG A 83 4.89 -9.42 18.39
N ALA A 84 4.81 -8.32 17.65
CA ALA A 84 4.78 -6.96 18.19
C ALA A 84 3.53 -6.69 19.05
N THR A 85 2.38 -7.25 18.70
CA THR A 85 1.11 -7.06 19.42
C THR A 85 1.15 -7.57 20.88
N PRO A 86 1.57 -8.83 21.16
CA PRO A 86 1.78 -9.32 22.53
C PRO A 86 2.79 -8.50 23.34
N ILE A 87 3.94 -8.18 22.75
CA ILE A 87 5.02 -7.41 23.40
C ILE A 87 4.50 -6.00 23.78
N SER A 88 3.76 -5.35 22.88
CA SER A 88 3.13 -4.05 23.14
C SER A 88 2.12 -4.11 24.29
N ASN A 89 1.28 -5.15 24.36
CA ASN A 89 0.29 -5.28 25.41
C ASN A 89 0.91 -5.36 26.81
N LEU A 90 2.01 -6.10 26.97
CA LEU A 90 2.74 -6.14 28.24
C LEU A 90 3.46 -4.80 28.52
N ALA A 91 4.01 -4.15 27.50
CA ALA A 91 4.62 -2.83 27.66
C ALA A 91 3.60 -1.75 28.09
N ILE A 92 2.41 -1.73 27.48
CA ILE A 92 1.31 -0.82 27.82
C ILE A 92 0.83 -1.07 29.26
N LEU A 93 0.81 -2.32 29.71
CA LEU A 93 0.43 -2.66 31.07
C LEU A 93 1.28 -1.89 32.10
N GLY A 94 2.61 -1.86 31.92
CA GLY A 94 3.52 -1.10 32.78
C GLY A 94 3.17 0.40 32.85
N GLY A 95 2.95 1.03 31.69
CA GLY A 95 2.52 2.44 31.63
C GLY A 95 1.13 2.69 32.23
N ALA A 96 0.19 1.77 32.02
CA ALA A 96 -1.18 1.87 32.53
C ALA A 96 -1.24 1.75 34.06
N VAL A 97 -0.42 0.89 34.67
CA VAL A 97 -0.26 0.80 36.14
C VAL A 97 0.18 2.14 36.71
N ALA A 98 1.23 2.73 36.13
CA ALA A 98 1.73 4.04 36.56
C ALA A 98 0.64 5.12 36.44
N ASN A 99 -0.04 5.19 35.29
CA ASN A 99 -1.05 6.20 35.02
C ASN A 99 -2.29 6.08 35.94
N ALA A 100 -2.81 4.85 36.11
CA ALA A 100 -3.92 4.57 37.02
C ALA A 100 -3.58 4.95 38.47
N TRP A 101 -2.35 4.64 38.91
CA TRP A 101 -1.86 4.98 40.25
C TRP A 101 -1.86 6.48 40.54
N PHE A 102 -1.44 7.31 39.58
CA PHE A 102 -1.47 8.76 39.72
C PHE A 102 -2.89 9.34 39.61
N ASN A 103 -3.72 8.81 38.72
CA ASN A 103 -5.09 9.32 38.49
C ASN A 103 -6.06 8.97 39.62
N MET A 104 -5.90 7.83 40.30
CA MET A 104 -6.69 7.49 41.49
C MET A 104 -6.51 8.49 42.65
N ARG A 105 -5.47 9.32 42.62
CA ARG A 105 -5.18 10.34 43.64
C ARG A 105 -5.74 11.73 43.31
N LYS A 106 -6.30 11.92 42.11
CA LYS A 106 -6.82 13.22 41.64
C LYS A 106 -8.30 13.38 41.96
N ARG A 107 -8.74 14.63 42.10
CA ARG A 107 -10.13 15.05 42.36
C ARG A 107 -10.74 15.65 41.10
N HIS A 108 -12.06 15.56 40.97
CA HIS A 108 -12.80 16.12 39.85
C HIS A 108 -12.66 17.67 39.80
N PRO A 109 -12.58 18.30 38.61
CA PRO A 109 -12.33 19.75 38.51
C PRO A 109 -13.46 20.63 39.05
N PHE A 110 -14.71 20.16 38.90
CA PHE A 110 -15.93 20.94 39.22
C PHE A 110 -16.74 20.37 40.40
N ALA A 111 -16.26 19.31 41.07
CA ALA A 111 -17.02 18.59 42.12
C ALA A 111 -16.09 17.93 43.15
N ASP A 112 -16.50 17.81 44.41
CA ASP A 112 -15.70 17.13 45.45
C ASP A 112 -15.87 15.59 45.41
N ARG A 113 -15.45 14.97 44.31
CA ARG A 113 -15.44 13.52 44.13
C ARG A 113 -14.18 13.07 43.37
N PRO A 114 -13.85 11.77 43.34
CA PRO A 114 -12.68 11.26 42.61
C PRO A 114 -12.72 11.62 41.12
N LEU A 115 -11.54 11.76 40.50
CA LEU A 115 -11.44 12.07 39.07
C LEU A 115 -11.91 10.91 38.17
N ILE A 116 -11.62 9.67 38.58
CA ILE A 116 -12.12 8.46 37.91
C ILE A 116 -13.56 8.23 38.34
N ASP A 117 -14.48 8.20 37.38
CA ASP A 117 -15.88 7.92 37.64
C ASP A 117 -16.10 6.40 37.83
N PRO A 118 -16.48 5.93 39.04
CA PRO A 118 -16.66 4.51 39.32
C PRO A 118 -17.95 3.92 38.71
N GLU A 119 -18.94 4.73 38.35
CA GLU A 119 -20.14 4.27 37.63
C GLU A 119 -19.82 4.03 36.16
N LEU A 120 -19.06 4.95 35.57
CA LEU A 120 -18.52 4.81 34.22
C LEU A 120 -17.59 3.60 34.09
N ALA A 121 -16.66 3.44 35.03
CA ALA A 121 -15.76 2.28 35.05
C ALA A 121 -16.53 0.95 35.15
N LEU A 122 -17.58 0.89 35.98
CA LEU A 122 -18.39 -0.32 36.17
C LEU A 122 -19.17 -0.72 34.91
N GLY A 123 -19.66 0.25 34.13
CA GLY A 123 -20.37 -0.01 32.87
C GLY A 123 -19.45 -0.38 31.69
N MET A 124 -18.18 0.06 31.71
CA MET A 124 -17.26 -0.11 30.58
C MET A 124 -16.33 -1.31 30.73
N ILE A 125 -15.64 -1.41 31.88
CA ILE A 125 -14.46 -2.29 32.00
C ILE A 125 -14.79 -3.78 31.78
N PRO A 126 -15.88 -4.36 32.33
CA PRO A 126 -16.24 -5.75 32.08
C PRO A 126 -16.38 -6.07 30.58
N VAL A 127 -17.01 -5.16 29.83
CA VAL A 127 -17.26 -5.34 28.39
C VAL A 127 -15.94 -5.28 27.60
N VAL A 128 -15.05 -4.37 27.98
CA VAL A 128 -13.74 -4.21 27.33
C VAL A 128 -12.86 -5.43 27.58
N ILE A 129 -12.88 -6.02 28.78
CA ILE A 129 -12.15 -7.25 29.11
C ILE A 129 -12.58 -8.39 28.16
N GLY A 130 -13.89 -8.61 28.02
CA GLY A 130 -14.42 -9.63 27.10
C GLY A 130 -14.04 -9.37 25.63
N GLY A 131 -14.13 -8.11 25.20
CA GLY A 131 -13.69 -7.70 23.87
C GLY A 131 -12.20 -7.95 23.64
N THR A 132 -11.33 -7.63 24.61
CA THR A 132 -9.87 -7.83 24.47
C THR A 132 -9.47 -9.28 24.34
N VAL A 133 -10.11 -10.17 25.09
CA VAL A 133 -9.83 -11.60 25.00
C VAL A 133 -10.24 -12.13 23.62
N LEU A 134 -11.43 -11.77 23.15
CA LEU A 134 -11.88 -12.13 21.80
C LEU A 134 -10.94 -11.57 20.72
N GLY A 135 -10.48 -10.33 20.88
CA GLY A 135 -9.50 -9.70 19.97
C GLY A 135 -8.16 -10.43 19.92
N ALA A 136 -7.66 -10.92 21.06
CA ALA A 136 -6.42 -11.71 21.13
C ALA A 136 -6.56 -13.06 20.42
N VAL A 137 -7.72 -13.72 20.55
CA VAL A 137 -8.03 -14.96 19.81
C VAL A 137 -8.06 -14.70 18.30
N ILE A 138 -8.72 -13.61 17.86
CA ILE A 138 -8.78 -13.23 16.45
C ILE A 138 -7.37 -12.94 15.89
N ASN A 139 -6.51 -12.26 16.66
CA ASN A 139 -5.12 -11.99 16.24
C ASN A 139 -4.34 -13.29 15.93
N LYS A 140 -4.51 -14.32 16.78
CA LYS A 140 -3.90 -15.64 16.55
C LYS A 140 -4.41 -16.27 15.25
N LEU A 141 -5.72 -16.22 15.00
CA LEU A 141 -6.40 -16.88 13.88
C LEU A 141 -6.15 -16.21 12.51
N LEU A 142 -6.07 -14.88 12.43
CA LEU A 142 -5.95 -14.17 11.15
C LEU A 142 -4.51 -14.19 10.60
N PRO A 143 -4.27 -14.24 9.29
CA PRO A 143 -2.93 -14.07 8.70
C PRO A 143 -2.30 -12.69 9.01
N SER A 144 -0.97 -12.60 9.09
CA SER A 144 -0.25 -11.37 9.47
C SER A 144 -0.57 -10.17 8.56
N TYR A 145 -0.62 -10.37 7.24
CA TYR A 145 -0.95 -9.30 6.28
C TYR A 145 -2.35 -8.72 6.49
N LEU A 146 -3.32 -9.55 6.90
CA LEU A 146 -4.69 -9.12 7.15
C LEU A 146 -4.79 -8.33 8.45
N VAL A 147 -4.04 -8.73 9.48
CA VAL A 147 -3.91 -7.97 10.73
C VAL A 147 -3.27 -6.61 10.45
N SER A 148 -2.18 -6.54 9.67
CA SER A 148 -1.55 -5.25 9.28
C SER A 148 -2.51 -4.35 8.49
N LEU A 149 -3.25 -4.90 7.51
CA LEU A 149 -4.24 -4.12 6.76
C LEU A 149 -5.33 -3.54 7.67
N LEU A 150 -5.91 -4.36 8.55
CA LEU A 150 -6.94 -3.91 9.49
C LEU A 150 -6.37 -2.89 10.49
N PHE A 151 -5.11 -3.04 10.88
CA PHE A 151 -4.41 -2.12 11.78
C PHE A 151 -4.27 -0.73 11.17
N VAL A 152 -3.80 -0.65 9.91
CA VAL A 152 -3.69 0.61 9.15
C VAL A 152 -5.05 1.29 9.01
N VAL A 153 -6.10 0.52 8.68
CA VAL A 153 -7.47 1.07 8.57
C VAL A 153 -7.94 1.67 9.91
N VAL A 154 -7.70 0.98 11.02
CA VAL A 154 -8.06 1.47 12.36
C VAL A 154 -7.27 2.73 12.72
N LEU A 155 -5.97 2.79 12.44
CA LEU A 155 -5.16 3.97 12.70
C LEU A 155 -5.54 5.15 11.80
N ALA A 156 -5.82 4.93 10.52
CA ALA A 156 -6.26 5.97 9.61
C ALA A 156 -7.61 6.57 10.03
N VAL A 157 -8.60 5.73 10.35
CA VAL A 157 -9.92 6.19 10.81
C VAL A 157 -9.83 6.85 12.19
N GLY A 158 -9.07 6.25 13.12
CA GLY A 158 -8.87 6.79 14.47
C GLY A 158 -8.12 8.13 14.46
N GLY A 159 -7.03 8.22 13.69
CA GLY A 159 -6.19 9.40 13.57
C GLY A 159 -6.90 10.57 12.91
N THR A 160 -7.62 10.33 11.80
CA THR A 160 -8.40 11.37 11.12
C THR A 160 -9.52 11.90 12.01
N ARG A 161 -10.29 11.02 12.67
CA ARG A 161 -11.36 11.44 13.60
C ARG A 161 -10.81 12.23 14.78
N THR A 162 -9.71 11.78 15.39
CA THR A 162 -9.11 12.44 16.55
C THR A 162 -8.52 13.80 16.18
N THR A 163 -7.84 13.91 15.04
CA THR A 163 -7.25 15.18 14.55
C THR A 163 -8.32 16.20 14.22
N LEU A 164 -9.37 15.81 13.50
CA LEU A 164 -10.50 16.70 13.19
C LEU A 164 -11.19 17.21 14.46
N LYS A 165 -11.31 16.37 15.48
CA LYS A 165 -11.86 16.77 16.79
C LYS A 165 -10.92 17.69 17.56
N GLY A 166 -9.62 17.42 17.59
CA GLY A 166 -8.62 18.30 18.20
C GLY A 166 -8.68 19.71 17.61
N ILE A 167 -8.85 19.82 16.30
CA ILE A 167 -9.05 21.11 15.60
C ILE A 167 -10.37 21.78 16.04
N ARG A 168 -11.48 21.03 16.16
CA ARG A 168 -12.76 21.60 16.65
C ARG A 168 -12.66 22.10 18.08
N MET A 169 -12.01 21.34 18.97
CA MET A 169 -11.79 21.74 20.36
C MET A 169 -10.90 22.97 20.44
N HIS A 170 -9.82 23.02 19.68
CA HIS A 170 -8.95 24.19 19.61
C HIS A 170 -9.72 25.43 19.16
N LYS A 171 -10.58 25.30 18.14
CA LYS A 171 -11.47 26.39 17.70
C LYS A 171 -12.43 26.85 18.82
N LYS A 172 -12.99 25.92 19.61
CA LYS A 172 -13.86 26.25 20.75
C LYS A 172 -13.11 26.93 21.90
N GLU A 173 -11.89 26.49 22.20
CA GLU A 173 -11.02 27.10 23.22
C GLU A 173 -10.60 28.52 22.83
N VAL A 174 -10.18 28.71 21.57
CA VAL A 174 -9.85 30.03 21.02
C VAL A 174 -11.08 30.93 20.99
N ALA A 175 -12.26 30.41 20.61
CA ALA A 175 -13.50 31.18 20.61
C ALA A 175 -13.92 31.60 22.04
N LYS A 176 -13.87 30.70 23.03
CA LYS A 176 -14.14 31.02 24.44
C LYS A 176 -13.16 32.07 24.98
N LYS A 177 -11.88 31.96 24.62
CA LYS A 177 -10.86 32.92 25.03
C LYS A 177 -11.08 34.30 24.40
N ASN A 178 -11.35 34.37 23.10
CA ASN A 178 -11.67 35.62 22.41
C ASN A 178 -12.97 36.24 22.94
N THR A 179 -13.95 35.43 23.37
CA THR A 179 -15.19 35.92 23.96
C THR A 179 -14.95 36.43 25.38
N ALA A 180 -14.10 35.76 26.18
CA ALA A 180 -13.69 36.23 27.50
C ALA A 180 -12.89 37.54 27.43
N GLU A 181 -11.93 37.63 26.50
CA GLU A 181 -11.14 38.85 26.23
C GLU A 181 -12.05 39.98 25.69
N ALA A 182 -13.02 39.69 24.81
CA ALA A 182 -14.00 40.66 24.35
C ALA A 182 -14.99 41.10 25.44
N THR A 183 -15.28 40.24 26.43
CA THR A 183 -16.14 40.60 27.58
C THR A 183 -15.36 41.46 28.58
N GLU A 184 -14.06 41.21 28.78
CA GLU A 184 -13.18 42.09 29.57
C GLU A 184 -12.97 43.45 28.89
N GLU A 185 -12.75 43.49 27.57
CA GLU A 185 -12.63 44.74 26.81
C GLU A 185 -13.95 45.53 26.77
N ALA A 186 -15.10 44.87 26.65
CA ALA A 186 -16.41 45.52 26.70
C ALA A 186 -16.74 46.10 28.09
N VAL A 187 -16.26 45.48 29.17
CA VAL A 187 -16.39 45.99 30.55
C VAL A 187 -15.41 47.13 30.81
N ALA A 188 -14.26 47.15 30.14
CA ALA A 188 -13.24 48.21 30.26
C ALA A 188 -13.57 49.49 29.43
N ALA A 189 -14.47 49.41 28.46
CA ALA A 189 -14.75 50.50 27.50
C ALA A 189 -15.89 51.47 27.89
N VAL A 190 -16.49 51.35 29.08
CA VAL A 190 -17.61 52.23 29.50
C VAL A 190 -17.10 53.44 30.31
N PRO A 191 -17.28 54.69 29.85
CA PRO A 191 -16.93 55.88 30.62
C PRO A 191 -18.06 56.23 31.60
N VAL A 192 -17.71 56.44 32.87
CA VAL A 192 -18.65 56.82 33.94
C VAL A 192 -18.63 58.34 34.12
N SER A 193 -19.79 59.00 34.04
CA SER A 193 -20.04 60.27 34.75
C SER A 193 -21.53 60.50 35.03
N PRO A 194 -21.89 61.23 36.11
CA PRO A 194 -23.10 61.00 36.88
C PRO A 194 -24.16 62.06 36.60
N ASN A 195 -25.44 61.65 36.43
CA ASN A 195 -26.62 62.27 37.05
C ASN A 195 -27.94 61.87 36.39
N VAL A 196 -28.90 61.54 37.26
CA VAL A 196 -30.36 61.72 37.15
C VAL A 196 -31.17 60.67 36.36
N TYR A 197 -32.12 60.12 37.12
CA TYR A 197 -33.13 59.11 36.86
C TYR A 197 -34.36 59.66 36.11
N VAL A 198 -35.00 58.83 35.26
CA VAL A 198 -36.46 58.53 35.17
C VAL A 198 -36.57 57.21 34.37
N GLU A 199 -36.81 56.05 34.98
CA GLU A 199 -38.10 55.44 35.39
C GLU A 199 -38.99 54.92 34.24
N ALA A 200 -38.97 53.60 34.05
CA ALA A 200 -40.08 52.78 33.56
C ALA A 200 -40.00 51.37 34.19
N SER A 201 -40.82 51.15 35.21
CA SER A 201 -41.58 49.91 35.53
C SER A 201 -40.88 48.54 35.46
N THR A 202 -40.30 48.16 36.61
CA THR A 202 -40.49 46.93 37.43
C THR A 202 -41.64 45.95 37.07
N PRO A 203 -41.67 44.69 37.58
CA PRO A 203 -41.06 44.22 38.85
C PRO A 203 -40.32 42.86 38.78
N GLN A 204 -39.46 42.43 39.68
CA GLN A 204 -38.87 42.89 40.95
C GLN A 204 -37.68 41.92 41.16
N THR A 205 -36.42 42.36 41.28
CA THR A 205 -35.71 42.77 42.51
C THR A 205 -35.76 41.72 43.64
N SER A 206 -34.71 41.45 44.42
CA SER A 206 -33.31 41.84 44.45
C SER A 206 -32.74 41.22 45.74
N GLY A 207 -31.46 40.87 45.74
CA GLY A 207 -30.70 40.59 46.95
C GLY A 207 -29.27 40.23 46.55
N ARG A 208 -28.40 41.24 46.46
CA ARG A 208 -26.96 41.09 46.26
C ARG A 208 -26.28 41.94 47.32
N ASP A 209 -25.53 41.28 48.20
CA ASP A 209 -24.43 41.87 48.96
C ASP A 209 -23.19 40.98 48.81
N ASP A 210 -22.06 41.67 48.69
CA ASP A 210 -20.67 41.29 48.96
C ASP A 210 -19.83 40.38 48.02
N ILE A 211 -19.04 41.11 47.23
CA ILE A 211 -17.61 41.02 46.91
C ILE A 211 -16.82 39.83 47.51
N THR A 212 -16.02 39.20 46.63
CA THR A 212 -15.07 38.08 46.78
C THR A 212 -15.68 36.67 46.87
N GLY A 213 -15.34 35.79 45.92
CA GLY A 213 -15.93 34.44 45.88
C GLY A 213 -15.11 33.42 45.10
N GLU A 214 -14.10 32.83 45.75
CA GLU A 214 -13.75 31.43 45.51
C GLU A 214 -14.99 30.57 45.80
N LYS A 215 -15.67 30.03 44.78
CA LYS A 215 -16.67 28.97 44.97
C LYS A 215 -16.03 27.59 44.83
N ARG A 216 -15.21 27.21 45.83
CA ARG A 216 -15.21 25.82 46.30
C ARG A 216 -16.48 25.63 47.09
N LEU A 217 -17.40 24.78 46.61
CA LEU A 217 -18.53 24.33 47.41
C LEU A 217 -17.95 23.53 48.59
N SER A 218 -17.84 24.17 49.75
CA SER A 218 -17.49 23.55 51.02
C SER A 218 -18.68 23.76 51.96
N ILE A 219 -19.32 22.67 52.36
CA ILE A 219 -20.27 22.68 53.48
C ILE A 219 -19.42 22.44 54.73
N SER A 220 -19.32 23.48 55.56
CA SER A 220 -18.69 23.46 56.87
C SER A 220 -19.57 22.71 57.86
N ALA A 221 -19.01 21.69 58.51
CA ALA A 221 -19.55 21.06 59.70
C ALA A 221 -18.75 21.57 60.91
N ALA A 222 -19.43 22.12 61.91
CA ALA A 222 -18.90 22.31 63.25
C ALA A 222 -20.00 22.07 64.29
N GLY A 223 -19.75 21.11 65.18
CA GLY A 223 -20.59 20.71 66.31
C GLY A 223 -20.19 19.31 66.82
N ASP A 224 -19.23 19.26 67.74
CA ASP A 224 -18.73 18.06 68.45
C ASP A 224 -19.75 17.54 69.53
N PRO A 225 -19.43 16.56 70.40
CA PRO A 225 -19.58 15.12 70.15
C PRO A 225 -20.39 14.41 71.27
N VAL A 226 -21.33 13.51 70.94
CA VAL A 226 -21.85 12.55 71.94
C VAL A 226 -22.04 11.17 71.31
N GLY A 227 -21.45 10.17 71.95
CA GLY A 227 -21.52 8.76 71.56
C GLY A 227 -22.83 8.06 71.98
N PRO A 228 -22.85 6.72 72.04
CA PRO A 228 -23.59 5.88 71.10
C PRO A 228 -24.83 5.20 71.71
N LYS A 229 -25.85 4.87 70.89
CA LYS A 229 -26.60 3.59 70.92
C LYS A 229 -27.72 3.52 69.88
N ALA A 230 -27.98 2.29 69.45
CA ALA A 230 -28.93 1.87 68.43
C ALA A 230 -30.41 2.11 68.78
N ALA A 231 -31.24 2.35 67.76
CA ALA A 231 -32.36 1.49 67.33
C ALA A 231 -33.49 2.30 66.68
N ALA A 232 -34.10 1.68 65.66
CA ALA A 232 -35.46 1.89 65.15
C ALA A 232 -35.76 3.17 64.33
N GLY A 233 -35.94 2.94 63.02
CA GLY A 233 -37.00 3.48 62.15
C GLY A 233 -37.33 4.96 62.21
N GLU A 234 -36.78 5.75 61.29
CA GLU A 234 -37.37 7.02 60.84
C GLU A 234 -37.10 7.19 59.34
N GLU A 235 -38.18 7.42 58.57
CA GLU A 235 -38.13 7.71 57.14
C GLU A 235 -37.35 9.01 56.90
N ALA A 236 -36.15 8.89 56.35
CA ALA A 236 -35.36 10.04 55.94
C ALA A 236 -36.07 10.76 54.78
N GLY A 237 -36.47 12.01 55.00
CA GLY A 237 -37.01 12.88 53.96
C GLY A 237 -36.08 12.99 52.73
N PRO A 238 -36.58 13.52 51.59
CA PRO A 238 -35.84 13.60 50.34
C PRO A 238 -34.49 14.33 50.48
N GLU A 239 -34.38 15.32 51.35
CA GLU A 239 -33.13 16.05 51.63
C GLU A 239 -32.08 15.21 52.37
N GLY A 240 -32.49 14.37 53.33
CA GLY A 240 -31.58 13.46 54.06
C GLY A 240 -31.04 12.35 53.17
N THR A 241 -31.86 11.87 52.23
CA THR A 241 -31.46 10.85 51.24
C THR A 241 -30.47 11.43 50.20
N LEU A 242 -30.61 12.70 49.82
CA LEU A 242 -29.67 13.39 48.92
C LEU A 242 -28.28 13.57 49.56
N ALA A 243 -28.22 14.00 50.82
CA ALA A 243 -26.98 14.20 51.55
C ALA A 243 -26.16 12.90 51.69
N GLN A 244 -26.84 11.77 51.96
CA GLN A 244 -26.21 10.44 52.01
C GLN A 244 -25.64 9.99 50.66
N ILE A 245 -26.32 10.31 49.55
CA ILE A 245 -25.83 10.00 48.19
C ILE A 245 -24.57 10.81 47.89
N LEU A 246 -24.58 12.12 48.19
CA LEU A 246 -23.43 13.00 47.98
C LEU A 246 -22.21 12.61 48.82
N GLU A 247 -22.42 12.23 50.09
CA GLU A 247 -21.33 11.78 50.96
C GLU A 247 -20.71 10.46 50.48
N LYS A 248 -21.53 9.56 49.91
CA LYS A 248 -21.06 8.30 49.30
C LYS A 248 -20.27 8.52 48.01
N GLU A 249 -20.61 9.54 47.21
CA GLU A 249 -19.85 9.91 46.01
C GLU A 249 -18.52 10.62 46.31
N ARG A 250 -18.37 11.22 47.50
CA ARG A 250 -17.12 11.88 47.94
C ARG A 250 -15.93 10.92 48.05
N HIS A 251 -16.21 9.63 48.22
CA HIS A 251 -15.22 8.56 48.38
C HIS A 251 -15.22 7.60 47.19
N PHE A 252 -14.05 7.09 46.83
CA PHE A 252 -13.94 6.09 45.76
C PHE A 252 -14.70 4.82 46.13
N ALA A 253 -15.65 4.42 45.29
CA ALA A 253 -16.57 3.32 45.57
C ALA A 253 -15.90 1.94 45.37
N TRP A 254 -15.10 1.52 46.35
CA TRP A 254 -14.37 0.24 46.33
C TRP A 254 -15.25 -0.98 46.08
N GLY A 255 -16.53 -0.95 46.49
CA GLY A 255 -17.48 -2.03 46.18
C GLY A 255 -17.76 -2.18 44.67
N LYS A 256 -17.85 -1.08 43.93
CA LYS A 256 -18.03 -1.10 42.46
C LYS A 256 -16.76 -1.63 41.78
N HIS A 257 -15.59 -1.21 42.28
CA HIS A 257 -14.30 -1.69 41.77
C HIS A 257 -14.05 -3.18 42.06
N ALA A 258 -14.49 -3.68 43.22
CA ALA A 258 -14.41 -5.10 43.56
C ALA A 258 -15.20 -5.99 42.59
N ALA A 259 -16.36 -5.53 42.10
CA ALA A 259 -17.12 -6.25 41.07
C ALA A 259 -16.35 -6.34 39.73
N ILE A 260 -15.66 -5.26 39.33
CA ILE A 260 -14.81 -5.25 38.14
C ILE A 260 -13.64 -6.22 38.30
N MET A 261 -13.00 -6.22 39.47
CA MET A 261 -11.90 -7.12 39.80
C MET A 261 -12.33 -8.59 39.82
N ALA A 262 -13.52 -8.91 40.33
CA ALA A 262 -14.08 -10.26 40.29
C ALA A 262 -14.32 -10.75 38.84
N CYS A 263 -14.85 -9.88 37.98
CA CYS A 263 -15.00 -10.17 36.55
C CYS A 263 -13.64 -10.48 35.90
N TYR A 264 -12.64 -9.64 36.14
CA TYR A 264 -11.27 -9.81 35.63
C TYR A 264 -10.61 -11.12 36.11
N ILE A 265 -10.67 -11.42 37.41
CA ILE A 265 -10.07 -12.64 37.98
C ILE A 265 -10.70 -13.87 37.34
N GLY A 266 -12.03 -13.89 37.16
CA GLY A 266 -12.71 -15.02 36.49
C GLY A 266 -12.21 -15.27 35.06
N VAL A 267 -11.96 -14.20 34.29
CA VAL A 267 -11.42 -14.30 32.92
C VAL A 267 -9.96 -14.77 32.92
N VAL A 268 -9.12 -14.27 33.84
CA VAL A 268 -7.72 -14.71 33.95
C VAL A 268 -7.63 -16.17 34.40
N VAL A 269 -8.44 -16.59 35.38
CA VAL A 269 -8.49 -17.99 35.82
C VAL A 269 -8.94 -18.89 34.69
N ALA A 270 -9.99 -18.54 33.95
CA ALA A 270 -10.40 -19.29 32.75
C ALA A 270 -9.29 -19.36 31.70
N SER A 271 -8.54 -18.26 31.50
CA SER A 271 -7.39 -18.22 30.59
C SER A 271 -6.25 -19.13 31.03
N ILE A 272 -5.92 -19.20 32.31
CA ILE A 272 -4.86 -20.07 32.83
C ILE A 272 -5.29 -21.53 32.77
N VAL A 273 -6.54 -21.85 33.09
CA VAL A 273 -7.08 -23.22 32.98
C VAL A 273 -7.04 -23.71 31.54
N ASP A 274 -7.25 -22.82 30.56
CA ASP A 274 -7.11 -23.11 29.12
C ASP A 274 -5.70 -23.66 28.76
N ALA A 275 -4.64 -23.19 29.44
CA ALA A 275 -3.27 -23.66 29.23
C ALA A 275 -3.04 -25.11 29.72
N SER A 276 -3.87 -25.60 30.63
CA SER A 276 -3.74 -26.96 31.19
C SER A 276 -4.43 -28.04 30.35
N VAL A 277 -5.09 -27.66 29.24
CA VAL A 277 -5.88 -28.54 28.39
C VAL A 277 -5.26 -28.64 26.99
N THR A 278 -5.31 -29.84 26.40
CA THR A 278 -4.78 -30.08 25.04
C THR A 278 -5.48 -29.21 23.99
N CYS A 279 -4.70 -28.44 23.25
CA CYS A 279 -5.17 -27.57 22.17
C CYS A 279 -6.05 -28.33 21.16
N GLY A 280 -7.23 -27.79 20.86
CA GLY A 280 -8.17 -28.36 19.90
C GLY A 280 -9.17 -29.39 20.45
N GLY A 281 -9.04 -29.79 21.72
CA GLY A 281 -10.01 -30.67 22.38
C GLY A 281 -11.35 -30.00 22.70
N VAL A 282 -12.40 -30.78 22.97
CA VAL A 282 -13.72 -30.27 23.36
C VAL A 282 -13.62 -29.41 24.63
N ALA A 283 -12.79 -29.82 25.60
CA ALA A 283 -12.55 -29.07 26.83
C ALA A 283 -11.93 -27.68 26.58
N TYR A 284 -11.01 -27.55 25.61
CA TYR A 284 -10.42 -26.27 25.19
C TYR A 284 -11.49 -25.31 24.66
N TRP A 285 -12.35 -25.80 23.75
CA TRP A 285 -13.45 -24.99 23.23
C TRP A 285 -14.51 -24.62 24.29
N VAL A 286 -14.79 -25.53 25.23
CA VAL A 286 -15.72 -25.26 26.33
C VAL A 286 -15.19 -24.18 27.28
N ILE A 287 -13.90 -24.24 27.64
CA ILE A 287 -13.25 -23.22 28.48
C ILE A 287 -13.17 -21.88 27.75
N LEU A 288 -12.87 -21.87 26.46
CA LEU A 288 -12.87 -20.65 25.66
C LEU A 288 -14.28 -20.02 25.58
N LEU A 289 -15.32 -20.85 25.41
CA LEU A 289 -16.70 -20.37 25.29
C LEU A 289 -17.32 -19.95 26.63
N ILE A 290 -16.84 -20.43 27.78
CA ILE A 290 -17.39 -20.08 29.10
C ILE A 290 -17.09 -18.64 29.52
N GLU A 291 -16.07 -18.03 28.94
CA GLU A 291 -15.69 -16.64 29.20
C GLU A 291 -16.75 -15.64 28.69
N ILE A 292 -17.42 -15.98 27.57
CA ILE A 292 -18.48 -15.16 26.96
C ILE A 292 -19.69 -15.00 27.90
N PRO A 293 -20.33 -16.09 28.42
CA PRO A 293 -21.43 -15.96 29.36
C PRO A 293 -20.99 -15.37 30.70
N TRP A 294 -19.75 -15.62 31.16
CA TRP A 294 -19.22 -15.00 32.38
C TRP A 294 -19.21 -13.47 32.27
N VAL A 295 -18.62 -12.92 31.21
CA VAL A 295 -18.60 -11.47 30.98
C VAL A 295 -20.03 -10.95 30.77
N ALA A 296 -20.86 -11.64 29.98
CA ALA A 296 -22.24 -11.22 29.73
C ALA A 296 -23.07 -11.06 31.01
N ILE A 297 -22.91 -11.96 31.99
CA ILE A 297 -23.59 -11.86 33.30
C ILE A 297 -23.19 -10.56 34.02
N PHE A 298 -21.88 -10.24 34.09
CA PHE A 298 -21.42 -9.01 34.73
C PHE A 298 -21.88 -7.75 34.00
N VAL A 299 -21.96 -7.78 32.67
CA VAL A 299 -22.49 -6.67 31.87
C VAL A 299 -23.98 -6.45 32.16
N VAL A 300 -24.79 -7.51 32.16
CA VAL A 300 -26.22 -7.40 32.45
C VAL A 300 -26.46 -6.89 33.89
N LEU A 301 -25.72 -7.44 34.87
CA LEU A 301 -25.84 -7.02 36.27
C LEU A 301 -25.41 -5.57 36.50
N SER A 302 -24.30 -5.14 35.88
CA SER A 302 -23.83 -3.75 35.97
C SER A 302 -24.79 -2.79 35.28
N SER A 303 -25.29 -3.12 34.09
CA SER A 303 -26.31 -2.35 33.36
C SER A 303 -27.61 -2.18 34.17
N GLN A 304 -28.13 -3.25 34.75
CA GLN A 304 -29.32 -3.20 35.61
C GLN A 304 -29.08 -2.36 36.88
N TYR A 305 -27.90 -2.48 37.48
CA TYR A 305 -27.52 -1.70 38.65
C TYR A 305 -27.42 -0.19 38.33
N LEU A 306 -26.76 0.18 37.23
CA LEU A 306 -26.60 1.57 36.80
C LEU A 306 -27.95 2.22 36.48
N HIS A 307 -28.86 1.49 35.83
CA HIS A 307 -30.20 2.00 35.56
C HIS A 307 -31.02 2.21 36.85
N LYS A 308 -30.92 1.29 37.82
CA LYS A 308 -31.54 1.46 39.15
C LYS A 308 -30.98 2.66 39.91
N VAL A 309 -29.67 2.91 39.81
CA VAL A 309 -29.03 4.09 40.41
C VAL A 309 -29.51 5.38 39.75
N TYR A 310 -29.65 5.40 38.43
CA TYR A 310 -30.22 6.53 37.70
C TYR A 310 -31.64 6.85 38.16
N LEU A 311 -32.53 5.86 38.26
CA LEU A 311 -33.91 6.06 38.74
C LEU A 311 -33.95 6.63 40.17
N ARG A 312 -33.05 6.18 41.06
CA ARG A 312 -32.94 6.73 42.42
C ARG A 312 -32.43 8.18 42.45
N LYS A 313 -31.44 8.51 41.62
CA LYS A 313 -30.92 9.89 41.50
C LYS A 313 -31.98 10.84 40.95
N THR A 314 -32.80 10.39 39.99
CA THR A 314 -33.91 11.16 39.44
C THR A 314 -35.05 11.36 40.45
N ALA A 315 -35.34 10.35 41.28
CA ALA A 315 -36.38 10.44 42.31
C ALA A 315 -36.07 11.47 43.42
N VAL A 316 -34.79 11.82 43.62
CA VAL A 316 -34.32 12.73 44.68
C VAL A 316 -33.88 14.09 44.10
N ASN A 317 -34.23 14.40 42.83
CA ASN A 317 -33.85 15.64 42.15
C ASN A 317 -32.33 15.94 42.18
N TYR A 318 -31.51 14.91 41.94
CA TYR A 318 -30.06 15.07 41.87
C TYR A 318 -29.66 16.00 40.71
N GLN A 319 -28.88 17.06 41.00
CA GLN A 319 -28.36 17.97 39.98
C GLN A 319 -27.11 17.38 39.31
N TYR A 320 -27.27 17.00 38.03
CA TYR A 320 -26.16 16.54 37.20
C TYR A 320 -25.29 17.73 36.77
N ILE A 321 -23.97 17.56 36.88
CA ILE A 321 -22.98 18.55 36.43
C ILE A 321 -22.78 18.41 34.92
N GLU A 322 -22.40 19.50 34.24
CA GLU A 322 -22.08 19.48 32.81
C GLU A 322 -20.98 18.44 32.52
N GLY A 323 -21.36 17.38 31.81
CA GLY A 323 -20.50 16.23 31.47
C GLY A 323 -20.75 14.93 32.25
N ASP A 324 -21.73 14.90 33.16
CA ASP A 324 -22.18 13.67 33.82
C ASP A 324 -23.09 12.84 32.90
N ILE A 325 -22.90 11.51 32.92
CA ILE A 325 -23.72 10.59 32.13
C ILE A 325 -25.01 10.24 32.87
N GLN A 326 -26.11 10.31 32.14
CA GLN A 326 -27.42 9.83 32.60
C GLN A 326 -27.67 8.42 32.09
N TRP A 327 -27.62 7.41 32.97
CA TRP A 327 -27.84 5.99 32.66
C TRP A 327 -29.31 5.62 32.38
N ASN A 328 -29.86 6.25 31.34
CA ASN A 328 -31.16 5.93 30.78
C ASN A 328 -31.13 4.61 29.97
N GLU A 329 -32.30 4.11 29.55
CA GLU A 329 -32.42 2.83 28.84
C GLU A 329 -31.54 2.75 27.57
N LYS A 330 -31.31 3.88 26.90
CA LYS A 330 -30.52 3.95 25.66
C LYS A 330 -29.02 3.89 25.94
N THR A 331 -28.53 4.66 26.91
CA THR A 331 -27.11 4.74 27.27
C THR A 331 -26.62 3.44 27.90
N VAL A 332 -27.45 2.75 28.69
CA VAL A 332 -27.12 1.47 29.31
C VAL A 332 -26.87 0.35 28.28
N VAL A 333 -27.37 0.48 27.05
CA VAL A 333 -27.16 -0.48 25.94
C VAL A 333 -26.10 0.00 24.95
N TYR A 334 -26.17 1.26 24.52
CA TYR A 334 -25.27 1.80 23.50
C TYR A 334 -23.80 1.84 23.97
N PHE A 335 -23.60 2.16 25.26
CA PHE A 335 -22.28 2.38 25.82
C PHE A 335 -21.44 1.09 25.94
N PRO A 336 -22.00 -0.04 26.44
CA PRO A 336 -21.34 -1.34 26.37
C PRO A 336 -20.96 -1.76 24.94
N VAL A 337 -21.85 -1.62 23.96
CA VAL A 337 -21.58 -2.05 22.57
C VAL A 337 -20.37 -1.33 21.97
N GLY A 338 -20.26 -0.02 22.17
CA GLY A 338 -19.09 0.75 21.74
C GLY A 338 -17.79 0.31 22.44
N CYS A 339 -17.89 -0.06 23.72
CA CYS A 339 -16.76 -0.56 24.50
C CYS A 339 -16.33 -1.99 24.10
N ALA A 340 -17.25 -2.84 23.66
CA ALA A 340 -16.94 -4.18 23.15
C ALA A 340 -16.07 -4.09 21.89
N VAL A 341 -16.45 -3.25 20.94
CA VAL A 341 -15.68 -3.00 19.71
C VAL A 341 -14.30 -2.44 20.04
N ALA A 342 -14.23 -1.49 20.97
CA ALA A 342 -12.95 -0.94 21.43
C ALA A 342 -12.06 -2.01 22.09
N GLY A 343 -12.65 -2.94 22.86
CA GLY A 343 -11.96 -4.08 23.44
C GLY A 343 -11.39 -5.02 22.37
N ILE A 344 -12.18 -5.40 21.37
CA ILE A 344 -11.73 -6.28 20.26
C ILE A 344 -10.53 -5.66 19.54
N VAL A 345 -10.63 -4.38 19.18
CA VAL A 345 -9.52 -3.65 18.53
C VAL A 345 -8.29 -3.58 19.44
N ALA A 346 -8.47 -3.33 20.74
CA ALA A 346 -7.37 -3.26 21.69
C ALA A 346 -6.63 -4.59 21.84
N GLY A 347 -7.36 -5.70 21.94
CA GLY A 347 -6.79 -7.04 22.03
C GLY A 347 -6.11 -7.49 20.73
N MET A 348 -6.69 -7.12 19.59
CA MET A 348 -6.21 -7.55 18.27
C MET A 348 -4.94 -6.84 17.81
N PHE A 349 -4.71 -5.59 18.23
CA PHE A 349 -3.57 -4.78 17.77
C PHE A 349 -2.63 -4.32 18.87
N GLY A 350 -2.96 -4.53 20.14
CA GLY A 350 -2.09 -4.10 21.25
C GLY A 350 -1.94 -2.59 21.35
N VAL A 351 -3.02 -1.84 21.12
CA VAL A 351 -3.05 -0.36 21.15
C VAL A 351 -3.57 0.19 22.49
N GLY A 352 -4.25 -0.63 23.29
CA GLY A 352 -5.04 -0.19 24.44
C GLY A 352 -6.36 0.44 23.99
N GLY A 353 -7.48 0.11 24.65
CA GLY A 353 -8.83 0.53 24.21
C GLY A 353 -9.10 2.04 24.27
N GLY A 354 -8.15 2.84 24.78
CA GLY A 354 -8.27 4.28 24.96
C GLY A 354 -8.40 5.06 23.65
N ILE A 355 -7.83 4.55 22.54
CA ILE A 355 -7.88 5.24 21.23
C ILE A 355 -9.31 5.37 20.68
N ILE A 356 -10.18 4.39 20.97
CA ILE A 356 -11.58 4.40 20.54
C ILE A 356 -12.48 4.97 21.63
N THR A 357 -12.32 4.52 22.87
CA THR A 357 -13.20 4.92 23.97
C THR A 357 -13.03 6.38 24.40
N GLY A 358 -11.81 6.93 24.37
CA GLY A 358 -11.55 8.32 24.72
C GLY A 358 -12.34 9.31 23.84
N PRO A 359 -12.24 9.22 22.50
CA PRO A 359 -13.02 10.06 21.60
C PRO A 359 -14.54 9.87 21.68
N ILE A 360 -15.03 8.66 22.01
CA ILE A 360 -16.46 8.37 22.22
C ILE A 360 -16.96 9.09 23.48
N MET A 361 -16.19 9.01 24.58
CA MET A 361 -16.56 9.67 25.84
C MET A 361 -16.67 11.19 25.70
N ILE A 362 -15.73 11.80 24.97
CA ILE A 362 -15.75 13.24 24.70
C ILE A 362 -16.93 13.63 23.80
N GLU A 363 -17.33 12.76 22.85
CA GLU A 363 -18.52 12.98 22.01
C GLU A 363 -19.82 12.99 22.81
N LEU A 364 -19.87 12.21 23.88
CA LEU A 364 -21.00 12.13 24.80
C LEU A 364 -21.01 13.25 25.84
N GLY A 365 -20.12 14.24 25.71
CA GLY A 365 -20.06 15.42 26.55
C GLY A 365 -19.26 15.26 27.84
N ILE A 366 -18.63 14.10 28.07
CA ILE A 366 -17.84 13.86 29.28
C ILE A 366 -16.62 14.77 29.29
N VAL A 367 -16.32 15.33 30.46
CA VAL A 367 -15.17 16.20 30.67
C VAL A 367 -13.88 15.46 30.25
N PRO A 368 -13.01 16.04 29.40
CA PRO A 368 -11.83 15.36 28.87
C PRO A 368 -10.89 14.76 29.94
N GLU A 369 -10.80 15.41 31.11
CA GLU A 369 -9.97 14.93 32.23
C GLU A 369 -10.54 13.67 32.92
N VAL A 370 -11.87 13.57 33.00
CA VAL A 370 -12.59 12.39 33.52
C VAL A 370 -12.53 11.26 32.49
N ALA A 371 -12.70 11.59 31.21
CA ALA A 371 -12.59 10.61 30.12
C ALA A 371 -11.18 10.00 30.05
N SER A 372 -10.12 10.82 30.08
CA SER A 372 -8.73 10.37 30.01
C SER A 372 -8.27 9.57 31.25
N SER A 373 -8.74 9.95 32.43
CA SER A 373 -8.42 9.22 33.65
C SER A 373 -9.16 7.88 33.75
N THR A 374 -10.41 7.84 33.27
CA THR A 374 -11.22 6.60 33.23
C THR A 374 -10.72 5.65 32.14
N THR A 375 -10.28 6.13 30.96
CA THR A 375 -9.60 5.27 29.97
C THR A 375 -8.30 4.68 30.50
N ALA A 376 -7.53 5.42 31.32
CA ALA A 376 -6.29 4.88 31.88
C ALA A 376 -6.53 3.66 32.79
N LEU A 377 -7.59 3.68 33.61
CA LEU A 377 -7.99 2.52 34.41
C LEU A 377 -8.51 1.37 33.54
N MET A 378 -9.21 1.68 32.45
CA MET A 378 -9.68 0.69 31.49
C MET A 378 -8.53 -0.02 30.76
N ILE A 379 -7.51 0.72 30.32
CA ILE A 379 -6.32 0.18 29.64
C ILE A 379 -5.59 -0.81 30.56
N LEU A 380 -5.51 -0.53 31.86
CA LEU A 380 -4.90 -1.43 32.85
C LEU A 380 -5.54 -2.83 32.79
N TYR A 381 -6.87 -2.92 32.90
CA TYR A 381 -7.57 -4.21 32.86
C TYR A 381 -7.56 -4.85 31.47
N SER A 382 -7.70 -4.06 30.41
CA SER A 382 -7.74 -4.54 29.04
C SER A 382 -6.39 -5.15 28.61
N SER A 383 -5.28 -4.45 28.90
CA SER A 383 -3.93 -4.93 28.59
C SER A 383 -3.52 -6.09 29.48
N ALA A 384 -3.94 -6.12 30.76
CA ALA A 384 -3.69 -7.26 31.63
C ALA A 384 -4.42 -8.53 31.16
N ALA A 385 -5.67 -8.43 30.70
CA ALA A 385 -6.43 -9.56 30.16
C ALA A 385 -5.87 -10.06 28.82
N ALA A 386 -5.52 -9.15 27.90
CA ALA A 386 -4.88 -9.52 26.64
C ALA A 386 -3.51 -10.19 26.85
N THR A 387 -2.70 -9.65 27.77
CA THR A 387 -1.39 -10.23 28.14
C THR A 387 -1.55 -11.64 28.70
N ALA A 388 -2.52 -11.88 29.59
CA ALA A 388 -2.79 -13.21 30.12
C ALA A 388 -3.13 -14.22 29.00
N LYS A 389 -3.95 -13.84 28.02
CA LYS A 389 -4.27 -14.71 26.87
C LYS A 389 -3.09 -14.91 25.92
N PHE A 390 -2.31 -13.88 25.61
CA PHE A 390 -1.12 -14.04 24.76
C PHE A 390 -0.01 -14.85 25.43
N ALA A 391 0.11 -14.79 26.76
CA ALA A 391 1.01 -15.64 27.54
C ALA A 391 0.62 -17.12 27.41
N VAL A 392 -0.67 -17.43 27.50
CA VAL A 392 -1.21 -18.79 27.31
C VAL A 392 -0.97 -19.31 25.90
N PHE A 393 -0.93 -18.42 24.90
CA PHE A 393 -0.59 -18.79 23.52
C PHE A 393 0.91 -18.90 23.24
N ASP A 394 1.77 -18.68 24.24
CA ASP A 394 3.23 -18.67 24.10
C ASP A 394 3.73 -17.69 23.01
N MET A 395 3.04 -16.54 22.88
CA MET A 395 3.36 -15.52 21.87
C MET A 395 4.16 -14.33 22.44
N ILE A 396 4.53 -14.37 23.72
CA ILE A 396 5.23 -13.28 24.41
C ILE A 396 6.72 -13.57 24.49
N ALA A 397 7.52 -12.74 23.82
CA ALA A 397 8.97 -12.71 24.02
C ALA A 397 9.28 -12.00 25.35
N TRP A 398 9.49 -12.79 26.41
CA TRP A 398 9.60 -12.29 27.79
C TRP A 398 10.73 -11.27 28.00
N ASP A 399 11.86 -11.43 27.32
CA ASP A 399 13.04 -10.56 27.50
C ASP A 399 12.75 -9.11 27.04
N TRP A 400 12.29 -8.96 25.80
CA TRP A 400 11.90 -7.67 25.22
C TRP A 400 10.68 -7.06 25.91
N ALA A 401 9.69 -7.89 26.24
CA ALA A 401 8.45 -7.43 26.83
C ALA A 401 8.64 -6.93 28.28
N ALA A 402 9.53 -7.56 29.07
CA ALA A 402 9.88 -7.09 30.40
C ALA A 402 10.65 -5.76 30.39
N LEU A 403 11.62 -5.61 29.48
CA LEU A 403 12.38 -4.36 29.31
C LEU A 403 11.44 -3.20 28.96
N LEU A 404 10.61 -3.36 27.92
CA LEU A 404 9.70 -2.31 27.47
C LEU A 404 8.61 -1.97 28.51
N CYS A 405 8.16 -2.96 29.30
CA CYS A 405 7.27 -2.73 30.43
C CYS A 405 7.90 -1.84 31.51
N ALA A 406 9.15 -2.11 31.89
CA ALA A 406 9.88 -1.29 32.84
C ALA A 406 10.11 0.14 32.32
N VAL A 407 10.52 0.27 31.05
CA VAL A 407 10.68 1.58 30.38
C VAL A 407 9.36 2.35 30.37
N ALA A 408 8.25 1.72 29.96
CA ALA A 408 6.94 2.35 29.92
C ALA A 408 6.47 2.83 31.31
N PHE A 409 6.74 2.07 32.38
CA PHE A 409 6.41 2.47 33.75
C PHE A 409 7.19 3.73 34.19
N VAL A 410 8.51 3.75 33.96
CA VAL A 410 9.38 4.87 34.33
C VAL A 410 9.04 6.13 33.53
N VAL A 411 8.93 6.00 32.21
CA VAL A 411 8.61 7.11 31.31
C VAL A 411 7.24 7.69 31.61
N THR A 412 6.23 6.85 31.84
CA THR A 412 4.88 7.32 32.18
C THR A 412 4.86 8.02 33.54
N SER A 413 5.60 7.52 34.53
CA SER A 413 5.72 8.17 35.84
C SER A 413 6.37 9.55 35.75
N ALA A 414 7.43 9.69 34.95
CA ALA A 414 8.09 10.97 34.69
C ALA A 414 7.18 11.93 33.89
N ALA A 415 6.52 11.42 32.84
CA ALA A 415 5.61 12.19 31.99
C ALA A 415 4.41 12.74 32.76
N GLN A 416 3.82 11.97 33.68
CA GLN A 416 2.73 12.44 34.55
C GLN A 416 3.15 13.60 35.49
N VAL A 417 4.43 13.73 35.82
CA VAL A 417 4.92 14.86 36.63
C VAL A 417 5.20 16.09 35.75
N VAL A 418 5.87 15.89 34.62
CA VAL A 418 6.34 16.97 33.74
C VAL A 418 5.21 17.55 32.89
N ILE A 419 4.44 16.70 32.20
CA ILE A 419 3.43 17.13 31.23
C ILE A 419 2.25 17.80 31.94
N LEU A 420 1.81 17.30 33.11
CA LEU A 420 0.76 17.96 33.89
C LEU A 420 1.19 19.32 34.46
N SER A 421 2.47 19.51 34.73
CA SER A 421 3.02 20.82 35.15
C SER A 421 3.02 21.79 33.96
N PHE A 422 3.32 21.32 32.76
CA PHE A 422 3.28 22.10 31.53
C PHE A 422 1.85 22.45 31.08
N VAL A 423 0.91 21.50 31.16
CA VAL A 423 -0.50 21.69 30.81
C VAL A 423 -1.19 22.62 31.80
N ARG A 424 -0.91 22.49 33.11
CA ARG A 424 -1.42 23.44 34.12
C ARG A 424 -0.89 24.86 33.93
N ARG A 425 0.33 25.03 33.42
CA ARG A 425 0.89 26.36 33.10
C ARG A 425 0.31 26.98 31.83
N THR A 426 -0.04 26.16 30.84
CA THR A 426 -0.47 26.65 29.51
C THR A 426 -1.99 26.73 29.34
N GLY A 427 -2.77 26.04 30.18
CA GLY A 427 -4.24 26.11 30.20
C GLY A 427 -4.95 25.60 28.93
N ARG A 428 -4.24 24.93 28.02
CA ARG A 428 -4.75 24.52 26.69
C ARG A 428 -4.86 23.00 26.59
N GLN A 429 -6.05 22.46 26.83
CA GLN A 429 -6.31 21.02 26.75
C GLN A 429 -6.31 20.52 25.29
N SER A 430 -6.54 21.40 24.30
CA SER A 430 -6.48 21.05 22.87
C SER A 430 -5.11 20.55 22.41
N ILE A 431 -4.02 20.93 23.09
CA ILE A 431 -2.65 20.53 22.73
C ILE A 431 -2.47 19.02 22.92
N ILE A 432 -3.02 18.45 23.99
CA ILE A 432 -2.97 17.01 24.28
C ILE A 432 -3.69 16.24 23.16
N VAL A 433 -4.89 16.67 22.76
CA VAL A 433 -5.68 16.01 21.71
C VAL A 433 -5.05 16.15 20.34
N LEU A 434 -4.42 17.29 20.04
CA LEU A 434 -3.66 17.50 18.79
C LEU A 434 -2.40 16.63 18.74
N CYS A 435 -1.65 16.52 19.84
CA CYS A 435 -0.47 15.65 19.93
C CYS A 435 -0.82 14.15 19.78
N ILE A 436 -1.94 13.70 20.36
CA ILE A 436 -2.46 12.34 20.12
C ILE A 436 -2.86 12.17 18.66
N GLY A 437 -3.59 13.13 18.09
CA GLY A 437 -4.01 13.08 16.68
C GLY A 437 -2.84 13.02 15.70
N THR A 438 -1.76 13.78 15.96
CA THR A 438 -0.52 13.73 15.17
C THR A 438 0.25 12.43 15.37
N ALA A 439 0.37 11.94 16.61
CA ALA A 439 1.05 10.67 16.87
C ALA A 439 0.33 9.46 16.23
N VAL A 440 -1.01 9.44 16.24
CA VAL A 440 -1.83 8.41 15.58
C VAL A 440 -1.75 8.54 14.05
N ALA A 441 -1.72 9.76 13.52
CA ALA A 441 -1.58 10.00 12.08
C ALA A 441 -0.21 9.56 11.55
N ILE A 442 0.86 9.73 12.33
CA ILE A 442 2.21 9.27 11.98
C ILE A 442 2.31 7.73 12.01
N GLY A 443 1.67 7.07 12.98
CA GLY A 443 1.65 5.60 13.08
C GLY A 443 0.83 4.89 11.98
N GLY A 444 -0.21 5.53 11.45
CA GLY A 444 -1.08 4.96 10.39
C GLY A 444 -0.56 5.10 8.96
N LEU A 445 0.59 5.75 8.75
CA LEU A 445 1.12 6.07 7.42
C LEU A 445 2.14 5.05 6.88
N ARG A 446 2.39 3.94 7.58
CA ARG A 446 3.55 3.09 7.27
C ARG A 446 3.28 1.64 7.65
N ASP A 447 2.73 0.88 6.70
CA ASP A 447 2.67 -0.59 6.75
C ASP A 447 2.53 -1.11 5.31
N LEU A 448 3.63 -1.00 4.54
CA LEU A 448 3.87 -1.81 3.35
C LEU A 448 5.25 -2.45 3.54
N SER A 449 5.28 -3.77 3.54
CA SER A 449 6.40 -4.64 3.93
C SER A 449 7.57 -4.67 2.94
N SER A 450 7.93 -3.52 2.36
CA SER A 450 9.10 -3.35 1.47
C SER A 450 9.57 -1.89 1.36
N PHE A 451 9.20 -1.04 2.31
CA PHE A 451 9.36 0.41 2.16
C PHE A 451 10.73 0.89 2.70
N ASP A 452 11.67 1.16 1.79
CA ASP A 452 13.01 1.66 2.12
C ASP A 452 12.98 3.19 2.38
N THR A 453 14.05 3.72 2.99
CA THR A 453 14.30 5.15 3.19
C THR A 453 14.29 5.95 1.88
N TYR A 454 14.76 5.35 0.79
CA TYR A 454 14.70 5.93 -0.56
C TYR A 454 13.26 6.06 -1.06
N ASP A 455 12.39 5.08 -0.77
CA ASP A 455 10.96 5.14 -1.13
C ASP A 455 10.23 6.24 -0.35
N ALA A 456 10.59 6.45 0.91
CA ALA A 456 10.05 7.56 1.72
C ALA A 456 10.42 8.92 1.13
N PHE A 457 11.68 9.10 0.74
CA PHE A 457 12.16 10.31 0.10
C PHE A 457 11.48 10.53 -1.27
N ALA A 458 11.35 9.46 -2.06
CA ALA A 458 10.64 9.49 -3.34
C ALA A 458 9.19 9.96 -3.16
N MET A 459 8.48 9.43 -2.18
CA MET A 459 7.08 9.77 -1.91
C MET A 459 6.89 11.24 -1.50
N VAL A 460 7.81 11.80 -0.72
CA VAL A 460 7.78 13.24 -0.38
C VAL A 460 8.06 14.09 -1.61
N PHE A 461 9.09 13.72 -2.39
CA PHE A 461 9.45 14.42 -3.61
C PHE A 461 8.32 14.41 -4.65
N ILE A 462 7.68 13.24 -4.82
CA ILE A 462 6.49 13.05 -5.64
C ILE A 462 5.32 13.90 -5.13
N SER A 463 5.08 13.96 -3.81
CA SER A 463 4.02 14.80 -3.23
C SER A 463 4.20 16.27 -3.56
N ILE A 464 5.43 16.79 -3.45
CA ILE A 464 5.74 18.18 -3.77
C ILE A 464 5.53 18.42 -5.27
N GLY A 465 6.04 17.52 -6.12
CA GLY A 465 5.87 17.60 -7.57
C GLY A 465 4.40 17.56 -8.01
N LEU A 466 3.60 16.69 -7.41
CA LEU A 466 2.15 16.57 -7.65
C LEU A 466 1.40 17.81 -7.17
N ALA A 467 1.73 18.35 -5.99
CA ALA A 467 1.11 19.55 -5.47
C ALA A 467 1.31 20.75 -6.41
N VAL A 468 2.53 20.96 -6.90
CA VAL A 468 2.87 22.05 -7.83
C VAL A 468 2.23 21.84 -9.20
N SER A 469 2.24 20.60 -9.71
CA SER A 469 1.71 20.28 -11.05
C SER A 469 0.19 20.29 -11.13
N ALA A 470 -0.50 20.02 -10.02
CA ALA A 470 -1.96 20.08 -9.92
C ALA A 470 -2.53 21.48 -10.23
N ALA A 471 -1.80 22.54 -9.87
CA ALA A 471 -2.21 23.92 -10.15
C ALA A 471 -2.24 24.26 -11.64
N GLY A 472 -1.50 23.49 -12.46
CA GLY A 472 -1.36 23.72 -13.89
C GLY A 472 -2.20 22.84 -14.80
N GLY A 473 -2.98 21.90 -14.25
CA GLY A 473 -3.76 20.95 -15.07
C GLY A 473 -2.92 19.91 -15.82
N VAL A 474 -1.62 19.80 -15.53
CA VAL A 474 -0.66 18.96 -16.28
C VAL A 474 -0.66 17.49 -15.82
N GLY A 475 -1.22 17.18 -14.65
CA GLY A 475 -1.32 15.79 -14.16
C GLY A 475 -0.11 15.27 -13.40
N GLY A 476 1.02 16.00 -13.35
CA GLY A 476 2.16 15.69 -12.47
C GLY A 476 3.10 14.56 -12.91
N GLY A 477 2.82 13.92 -14.05
CA GLY A 477 3.67 12.86 -14.59
C GLY A 477 5.08 13.29 -15.00
N THR A 478 5.33 14.60 -15.19
CA THR A 478 6.66 15.16 -15.52
C THR A 478 7.69 14.97 -14.41
N ILE A 479 7.26 14.91 -13.16
CA ILE A 479 8.12 14.62 -12.00
C ILE A 479 7.93 13.17 -11.53
N LEU A 480 6.72 12.63 -11.68
CA LEU A 480 6.39 11.29 -11.20
C LEU A 480 7.22 10.20 -11.90
N VAL A 481 7.33 10.24 -13.23
CA VAL A 481 8.09 9.23 -13.99
C VAL A 481 9.60 9.30 -13.65
N PRO A 482 10.27 10.47 -13.65
CA PRO A 482 11.67 10.55 -13.21
C PRO A 482 11.89 10.11 -11.76
N ALA A 483 10.98 10.45 -10.84
CA ALA A 483 11.10 10.05 -9.44
C ALA A 483 10.98 8.53 -9.27
N LEU A 484 10.04 7.90 -9.97
CA LEU A 484 9.91 6.43 -10.00
C LEU A 484 11.16 5.74 -10.54
N VAL A 485 11.77 6.31 -11.58
CA VAL A 485 12.94 5.69 -12.22
C VAL A 485 14.23 5.90 -11.43
N LEU A 486 14.48 7.11 -10.93
CA LEU A 486 15.76 7.47 -10.30
C LEU A 486 15.82 7.22 -8.80
N ILE A 487 14.72 7.50 -8.09
CA ILE A 487 14.71 7.41 -6.63
C ILE A 487 14.26 6.01 -6.20
N MET A 488 13.25 5.45 -6.87
CA MET A 488 12.69 4.14 -6.54
C MET A 488 13.24 3.00 -7.43
N GLY A 489 14.14 3.32 -8.36
CA GLY A 489 14.83 2.31 -9.18
C GLY A 489 13.95 1.55 -10.18
N PHE A 490 12.73 2.02 -10.47
CA PHE A 490 11.89 1.35 -11.46
C PHE A 490 12.44 1.51 -12.88
N GLU A 491 12.37 0.46 -13.69
CA GLU A 491 12.56 0.60 -15.13
C GLU A 491 11.47 1.51 -15.73
N ILE A 492 11.83 2.33 -16.72
CA ILE A 492 10.89 3.27 -17.36
C ILE A 492 9.63 2.56 -17.90
N LYS A 493 9.75 1.31 -18.38
CA LYS A 493 8.63 0.49 -18.85
C LYS A 493 7.63 0.13 -17.75
N ARG A 494 8.07 0.04 -16.48
CA ARG A 494 7.17 -0.17 -15.32
C ARG A 494 6.73 1.15 -14.70
N ALA A 495 7.60 2.16 -14.69
CA ALA A 495 7.29 3.48 -14.16
C ALA A 495 6.16 4.17 -14.93
N THR A 496 6.13 4.06 -16.27
CA THR A 496 5.08 4.68 -17.12
C THR A 496 3.65 4.20 -16.78
N PRO A 497 3.37 2.88 -16.69
CA PRO A 497 2.08 2.37 -16.23
C PRO A 497 1.68 2.82 -14.82
N ILE A 498 2.63 2.76 -13.87
CA ILE A 498 2.42 3.16 -12.47
C ILE A 498 2.05 4.66 -12.40
N SER A 499 2.75 5.49 -13.18
CA SER A 499 2.50 6.93 -13.30
C SER A 499 1.10 7.21 -13.84
N ASN A 500 0.66 6.54 -14.91
CA ASN A 500 -0.68 6.76 -15.48
C ASN A 500 -1.80 6.50 -14.47
N MET A 501 -1.72 5.42 -13.70
CA MET A 501 -2.71 5.12 -12.66
C MET A 501 -2.70 6.16 -11.53
N ALA A 502 -1.52 6.66 -11.15
CA ALA A 502 -1.41 7.73 -10.17
C ALA A 502 -2.01 9.06 -10.68
N ILE A 503 -1.77 9.39 -11.95
CA ILE A 503 -2.32 10.57 -12.61
C ILE A 503 -3.86 10.54 -12.62
N VAL A 504 -4.48 9.36 -12.77
CA VAL A 504 -5.94 9.21 -12.67
C VAL A 504 -6.44 9.73 -11.32
N GLY A 505 -5.82 9.34 -10.20
CA GLY A 505 -6.20 9.82 -8.86
C GLY A 505 -6.12 11.34 -8.73
N GLY A 506 -5.01 11.94 -9.17
CA GLY A 506 -4.86 13.41 -9.17
C GLY A 506 -5.85 14.12 -10.09
N ALA A 507 -6.11 13.57 -11.28
CA ALA A 507 -7.04 14.14 -12.25
C ALA A 507 -8.50 14.08 -11.79
N ILE A 508 -8.92 13.02 -11.09
CA ILE A 508 -10.25 12.93 -10.46
C ILE A 508 -10.42 14.06 -9.45
N ALA A 509 -9.45 14.24 -8.54
CA ALA A 509 -9.50 15.31 -7.55
C ALA A 509 -9.58 16.69 -8.25
N ASN A 510 -8.73 16.94 -9.24
CA ASN A 510 -8.69 18.23 -9.94
C ASN A 510 -9.98 18.53 -10.72
N ALA A 511 -10.50 17.55 -11.47
CA ALA A 511 -11.76 17.68 -12.21
C ALA A 511 -12.93 17.95 -11.26
N TRP A 512 -13.00 17.26 -10.12
CA TRP A 512 -14.05 17.46 -9.11
C TRP A 512 -14.11 18.89 -8.58
N PHE A 513 -12.97 19.52 -8.31
CA PHE A 513 -12.92 20.91 -7.84
C PHE A 513 -13.24 21.92 -8.94
N ASN A 514 -12.90 21.63 -10.20
CA ASN A 514 -13.13 22.54 -11.32
C ASN A 514 -14.57 22.48 -11.85
N LEU A 515 -15.27 21.34 -11.71
CA LEU A 515 -16.70 21.20 -12.07
C LEU A 515 -17.62 22.19 -11.34
N ARG A 516 -17.20 22.71 -10.18
CA ARG A 516 -17.98 23.63 -9.34
C ARG A 516 -17.64 25.11 -9.58
N LYS A 517 -16.69 25.42 -10.47
CA LYS A 517 -16.23 26.80 -10.74
C LYS A 517 -16.95 27.40 -11.94
N ARG A 518 -17.07 28.73 -11.96
CA ARG A 518 -17.69 29.53 -13.03
C ARG A 518 -16.62 30.26 -13.85
N HIS A 519 -16.94 30.54 -15.12
CA HIS A 519 -16.10 31.27 -16.05
C HIS A 519 -15.87 32.72 -15.58
N PRO A 520 -14.66 33.29 -15.74
CA PRO A 520 -14.34 34.63 -15.20
C PRO A 520 -15.07 35.78 -15.91
N ALA A 521 -15.47 35.60 -17.18
CA ALA A 521 -16.08 36.66 -18.00
C ALA A 521 -17.52 36.34 -18.49
N ALA A 522 -18.13 35.21 -18.07
CA ALA A 522 -19.45 34.78 -18.54
C ALA A 522 -20.16 33.89 -17.49
N ASP A 523 -21.50 33.90 -17.41
CA ASP A 523 -22.26 33.04 -16.46
C ASP A 523 -22.40 31.60 -16.97
N ARG A 524 -21.28 30.88 -17.09
CA ARG A 524 -21.23 29.46 -17.46
C ARG A 524 -20.13 28.71 -16.72
N PRO A 525 -20.09 27.36 -16.74
CA PRO A 525 -19.06 26.58 -16.07
C PRO A 525 -17.64 26.91 -16.55
N LEU A 526 -16.64 26.72 -15.67
CA LEU A 526 -15.22 26.95 -16.01
C LEU A 526 -14.68 25.91 -17.01
N ILE A 527 -15.18 24.68 -16.96
CA ILE A 527 -14.82 23.64 -17.93
C ILE A 527 -15.67 23.84 -19.19
N ASP A 528 -14.99 24.10 -20.31
CA ASP A 528 -15.63 24.22 -21.61
C ASP A 528 -15.99 22.82 -22.14
N SER A 529 -17.29 22.54 -22.22
CA SER A 529 -17.82 21.25 -22.65
C SER A 529 -17.71 21.03 -24.17
N ASP A 530 -17.68 22.10 -24.97
CA ASP A 530 -17.52 22.03 -26.42
C ASP A 530 -16.07 21.70 -26.77
N LEU A 531 -15.15 22.36 -26.08
CA LEU A 531 -13.71 22.09 -26.18
C LEU A 531 -13.35 20.68 -25.71
N ALA A 532 -13.94 20.24 -24.59
CA ALA A 532 -13.78 18.87 -24.09
C ALA A 532 -14.32 17.82 -25.09
N LEU A 533 -15.49 18.06 -25.67
CA LEU A 533 -16.14 17.15 -26.63
C LEU A 533 -15.32 17.00 -27.92
N ALA A 534 -14.73 18.10 -28.42
CA ALA A 534 -13.89 18.08 -29.61
C ALA A 534 -12.59 17.29 -29.42
N MET A 535 -11.97 17.44 -28.25
CA MET A 535 -10.58 17.03 -28.05
C MET A 535 -10.44 15.66 -27.37
N ILE A 536 -11.27 15.32 -26.38
CA ILE A 536 -11.08 14.11 -25.55
C ILE A 536 -11.07 12.80 -26.36
N PRO A 537 -11.97 12.57 -27.36
CA PRO A 537 -11.95 11.34 -28.15
C PRO A 537 -10.60 11.06 -28.80
N LEU A 538 -10.02 12.06 -29.49
CA LEU A 538 -8.75 11.89 -30.17
C LEU A 538 -7.56 11.83 -29.22
N VAL A 539 -7.60 12.51 -28.06
CA VAL A 539 -6.56 12.34 -27.03
C VAL A 539 -6.58 10.90 -26.49
N MET A 540 -7.75 10.30 -26.24
CA MET A 540 -7.84 8.91 -25.78
C MET A 540 -7.30 7.93 -26.83
N GLY A 541 -7.68 8.11 -28.10
CA GLY A 541 -7.13 7.30 -29.20
C GLY A 541 -5.62 7.41 -29.32
N GLY A 542 -5.09 8.63 -29.25
CA GLY A 542 -3.65 8.87 -29.19
C GLY A 542 -2.99 8.16 -28.02
N ALA A 543 -3.56 8.26 -26.82
CA ALA A 543 -3.03 7.64 -25.60
C ALA A 543 -2.94 6.12 -25.73
N VAL A 544 -3.98 5.48 -26.25
CA VAL A 544 -4.00 4.02 -26.51
C VAL A 544 -2.89 3.63 -27.48
N VAL A 545 -2.76 4.32 -28.62
CA VAL A 545 -1.68 4.08 -29.58
C VAL A 545 -0.31 4.29 -28.94
N GLY A 546 -0.16 5.35 -28.14
CA GLY A 546 1.06 5.63 -27.37
C GLY A 546 1.46 4.49 -26.42
N THR A 547 0.50 3.86 -25.74
CA THR A 547 0.80 2.70 -24.86
C THR A 547 1.31 1.47 -25.62
N VAL A 548 0.86 1.28 -26.86
CA VAL A 548 1.35 0.20 -27.74
C VAL A 548 2.81 0.47 -28.11
N PHE A 549 3.12 1.70 -28.53
CA PHE A 549 4.50 2.10 -28.81
C PHE A 549 5.39 2.00 -27.56
N ALA A 550 4.89 2.36 -26.37
CA ALA A 550 5.64 2.24 -25.12
C ALA A 550 6.05 0.78 -24.84
N LYS A 551 5.21 -0.19 -25.21
CA LYS A 551 5.53 -1.61 -25.09
C LYS A 551 6.59 -2.05 -26.11
N LEU A 552 6.44 -1.61 -27.37
CA LEU A 552 7.28 -2.02 -28.50
C LEU A 552 8.70 -1.42 -28.46
N LEU A 553 8.85 -0.17 -28.00
CA LEU A 553 10.14 0.52 -28.02
C LEU A 553 11.07 0.05 -26.87
N PRO A 554 12.39 0.03 -27.08
CA PRO A 554 13.37 -0.20 -26.01
C PRO A 554 13.34 0.90 -24.95
N GLY A 555 13.72 0.56 -23.71
CA GLY A 555 13.71 1.49 -22.58
C GLY A 555 14.64 2.70 -22.78
N TYR A 556 15.85 2.50 -23.33
CA TYR A 556 16.79 3.58 -23.60
C TYR A 556 16.24 4.59 -24.62
N LEU A 557 15.62 4.10 -25.70
CA LEU A 557 15.01 4.95 -26.73
C LEU A 557 13.82 5.73 -26.16
N LEU A 558 13.01 5.09 -25.31
CA LEU A 558 11.92 5.75 -24.61
C LEU A 558 12.44 6.88 -23.70
N SER A 559 13.54 6.65 -22.98
CA SER A 559 14.15 7.68 -22.13
C SER A 559 14.69 8.87 -22.93
N LEU A 560 15.34 8.62 -24.08
CA LEU A 560 15.86 9.67 -24.96
C LEU A 560 14.73 10.52 -25.55
N LEU A 561 13.69 9.87 -26.10
CA LEU A 561 12.52 10.56 -26.64
C LEU A 561 11.82 11.38 -25.56
N PHE A 562 11.77 10.87 -24.32
CA PHE A 562 11.16 11.60 -23.22
C PHE A 562 11.93 12.89 -22.87
N VAL A 563 13.26 12.82 -22.83
CA VAL A 563 14.13 13.99 -22.62
C VAL A 563 13.87 15.05 -23.68
N VAL A 564 13.80 14.66 -24.96
CA VAL A 564 13.52 15.60 -26.06
C VAL A 564 12.18 16.31 -25.85
N VAL A 565 11.14 15.58 -25.47
CA VAL A 565 9.81 16.17 -25.19
C VAL A 565 9.86 17.13 -24.00
N LEU A 566 10.52 16.76 -22.90
CA LEU A 566 10.62 17.62 -21.71
C LEU A 566 11.43 18.90 -21.97
N VAL A 567 12.52 18.82 -22.73
CA VAL A 567 13.33 19.99 -23.08
C VAL A 567 12.56 20.94 -24.00
N LEU A 568 11.89 20.42 -25.03
CA LEU A 568 11.08 21.23 -25.94
C LEU A 568 9.87 21.86 -25.24
N SER A 569 9.18 21.10 -24.38
CA SER A 569 8.03 21.61 -23.62
C SER A 569 8.45 22.61 -22.53
N GLY A 570 9.54 22.33 -21.81
CA GLY A 570 10.05 23.18 -20.72
C GLY A 570 10.50 24.54 -21.22
N THR A 571 11.30 24.57 -22.29
CA THR A 571 11.78 25.83 -22.90
C THR A 571 10.63 26.71 -23.40
N ARG A 572 9.61 26.11 -24.05
CA ARG A 572 8.41 26.82 -24.49
C ARG A 572 7.58 27.35 -23.32
N THR A 573 7.39 26.55 -22.28
CA THR A 573 6.57 26.90 -21.11
C THR A 573 7.21 28.04 -20.31
N ILE A 574 8.52 27.99 -20.06
CA ILE A 574 9.25 29.06 -19.35
C ILE A 574 9.26 30.36 -20.14
N SER A 575 9.53 30.29 -21.45
CA SER A 575 9.53 31.48 -22.33
C SER A 575 8.20 32.23 -22.26
N LYS A 576 7.07 31.50 -22.29
CA LYS A 576 5.73 32.09 -22.14
C LYS A 576 5.42 32.56 -20.73
N GLY A 577 5.77 31.78 -19.70
CA GLY A 577 5.60 32.20 -18.30
C GLY A 577 6.30 33.53 -18.03
N MET A 578 7.51 33.71 -18.56
CA MET A 578 8.23 34.99 -18.48
C MET A 578 7.58 36.12 -19.27
N LYS A 579 7.05 35.85 -20.48
CA LYS A 579 6.31 36.86 -21.27
C LYS A 579 5.05 37.33 -20.53
N MET A 580 4.30 36.40 -19.95
CA MET A 580 3.09 36.67 -19.17
C MET A 580 3.44 37.44 -17.89
N HIS A 581 4.49 37.05 -17.17
CA HIS A 581 4.95 37.76 -15.98
C HIS A 581 5.37 39.20 -16.30
N ARG A 582 6.07 39.41 -17.43
CA ARG A 582 6.43 40.75 -17.90
C ARG A 582 5.20 41.58 -18.27
N ALA A 583 4.18 40.98 -18.88
CA ALA A 583 2.93 41.67 -19.21
C ALA A 583 2.14 42.07 -17.95
N GLU A 584 2.01 41.16 -16.98
CA GLU A 584 1.38 41.45 -15.67
C GLU A 584 2.12 42.55 -14.91
N THR A 585 3.46 42.54 -14.95
CA THR A 585 4.29 43.55 -14.27
C THR A 585 4.20 44.92 -14.96
N LYS A 586 4.04 44.96 -16.29
CA LYS A 586 3.84 46.21 -17.05
C LYS A 586 2.44 46.79 -16.81
N ASN A 587 1.39 45.98 -16.87
CA ASN A 587 0.01 46.45 -16.63
C ASN A 587 -0.19 46.94 -15.19
N CYS A 588 0.47 46.32 -14.21
CA CYS A 588 0.46 46.81 -12.82
C CYS A 588 1.11 48.19 -12.70
N LYS A 589 2.20 48.48 -13.44
CA LYS A 589 2.82 49.81 -13.45
C LYS A 589 1.92 50.87 -14.12
N VAL A 590 1.21 50.51 -15.19
CA VAL A 590 0.26 51.42 -15.88
C VAL A 590 -0.97 51.69 -15.02
N GLN A 591 -1.56 50.67 -14.38
CA GLN A 591 -2.71 50.84 -13.48
C GLN A 591 -2.37 51.64 -12.22
N VAL A 592 -1.18 51.45 -11.64
CA VAL A 592 -0.72 52.27 -10.49
C VAL A 592 -0.47 53.73 -10.91
N GLN A 593 -0.09 53.97 -12.16
CA GLN A 593 0.11 55.32 -12.70
C GLN A 593 -1.22 56.02 -13.06
N GLU A 594 -2.24 55.30 -13.52
CA GLU A 594 -3.61 55.83 -13.69
C GLU A 594 -4.30 56.10 -12.34
N LEU A 595 -4.18 55.19 -11.37
CA LEU A 595 -4.83 55.33 -10.05
C LEU A 595 -4.20 56.45 -9.19
N ALA A 596 -2.96 56.86 -9.50
CA ALA A 596 -2.29 58.00 -8.86
C ALA A 596 -2.76 59.37 -9.39
N SER A 597 -3.61 59.41 -10.42
CA SER A 597 -3.98 60.65 -11.14
C SER A 597 -5.43 61.15 -10.92
N VAL A 598 -6.22 60.54 -10.02
CA VAL A 598 -7.64 60.88 -9.83
C VAL A 598 -7.91 61.52 -8.45
N PRO A 599 -8.55 62.72 -8.35
CA PRO A 599 -8.95 63.33 -7.08
C PRO A 599 -10.21 62.67 -6.46
N ALA A 600 -10.32 62.75 -5.13
CA ALA A 600 -11.32 62.05 -4.29
C ALA A 600 -12.81 62.42 -4.55
N PRO A 601 -13.77 61.51 -4.26
CA PRO A 601 -15.16 61.66 -4.68
C PRO A 601 -16.03 62.40 -3.65
N ALA A 602 -17.07 63.08 -4.14
CA ALA A 602 -18.16 63.66 -3.37
C ALA A 602 -19.52 63.00 -3.70
N LYS A 603 -20.25 62.66 -2.63
CA LYS A 603 -21.70 62.45 -2.42
C LYS A 603 -22.54 61.51 -3.33
N GLU A 604 -23.37 60.72 -2.61
CA GLU A 604 -24.52 59.85 -2.96
C GLU A 604 -25.29 60.14 -4.26
N VAL A 605 -25.72 59.06 -4.95
CA VAL A 605 -27.11 58.85 -5.45
C VAL A 605 -27.38 57.34 -5.62
N THR A 606 -28.56 56.92 -5.17
CA THR A 606 -29.23 55.62 -5.39
C THR A 606 -29.64 55.40 -6.85
N GLY A 607 -29.38 54.23 -7.44
CA GLY A 607 -29.96 53.89 -8.74
C GLY A 607 -29.49 52.55 -9.33
N VAL A 608 -30.46 51.74 -9.73
CA VAL A 608 -30.31 50.49 -10.49
C VAL A 608 -29.62 50.80 -11.83
N HIS A 609 -28.46 50.20 -12.10
CA HIS A 609 -27.78 50.38 -13.38
C HIS A 609 -28.14 49.29 -14.39
N GLN A 610 -28.94 49.74 -15.35
CA GLN A 610 -29.17 49.23 -16.69
C GLN A 610 -27.83 49.09 -17.44
N PHE A 611 -27.60 47.96 -18.11
CA PHE A 611 -26.45 47.75 -18.98
C PHE A 611 -26.65 48.53 -20.30
N GLU A 612 -25.87 49.59 -20.49
CA GLU A 612 -25.75 50.30 -21.78
C GLU A 612 -24.81 49.54 -22.72
N GLY A 613 -25.24 49.40 -23.98
CA GLY A 613 -24.48 48.78 -25.05
C GLY A 613 -23.34 49.66 -25.54
N VAL A 614 -22.13 49.08 -25.59
CA VAL A 614 -20.98 49.68 -26.28
C VAL A 614 -21.06 49.27 -27.75
N ARG A 615 -21.31 50.25 -28.63
CA ARG A 615 -21.09 50.17 -30.08
C ARG A 615 -19.62 49.87 -30.37
N SER A 616 -19.35 48.86 -31.18
CA SER A 616 -18.07 48.70 -31.86
C SER A 616 -18.01 49.57 -33.13
N PRO A 617 -16.87 50.19 -33.48
CA PRO A 617 -16.73 50.98 -34.70
C PRO A 617 -16.61 50.08 -35.94
N ASN A 618 -17.32 50.43 -37.00
CA ASN A 618 -17.08 49.95 -38.35
C ASN A 618 -15.66 50.30 -38.80
N SER A 619 -14.86 49.30 -39.18
CA SER A 619 -13.85 49.47 -40.22
C SER A 619 -13.60 48.14 -40.92
N CYS A 620 -14.12 48.04 -42.14
CA CYS A 620 -13.85 46.99 -43.10
C CYS A 620 -12.38 47.00 -43.52
N THR A 621 -11.80 45.81 -43.70
CA THR A 621 -11.02 45.49 -44.92
C THR A 621 -11.32 44.04 -45.28
N GLU A 622 -11.73 43.87 -46.52
CA GLU A 622 -12.09 42.63 -47.21
C GLU A 622 -10.95 41.60 -47.18
N ASP A 623 -11.30 40.32 -47.03
CA ASP A 623 -10.67 39.21 -47.78
C ASP A 623 -11.59 37.97 -47.72
N THR A 624 -12.25 37.73 -48.86
CA THR A 624 -12.91 36.51 -49.36
C THR A 624 -13.29 35.39 -48.37
N VAL A 625 -14.60 35.23 -48.12
CA VAL A 625 -15.19 33.99 -47.61
C VAL A 625 -15.86 33.26 -48.78
N ASP A 626 -15.40 32.04 -49.05
CA ASP A 626 -16.05 31.10 -49.96
C ASP A 626 -17.41 30.68 -49.41
N ASP A 627 -18.48 31.11 -50.06
CA ASP A 627 -19.82 30.56 -49.93
C ASP A 627 -19.88 29.19 -50.62
N SER A 628 -19.52 28.13 -49.91
CA SER A 628 -19.99 26.77 -50.24
C SER A 628 -19.97 25.89 -49.00
N MET A 629 -20.94 24.95 -48.93
CA MET A 629 -21.20 24.00 -47.84
C MET A 629 -22.25 24.41 -46.80
N CYS A 630 -23.35 25.00 -47.25
CA CYS A 630 -24.66 24.73 -46.65
C CYS A 630 -25.71 24.62 -47.78
N GLY A 631 -25.66 23.54 -48.57
CA GLY A 631 -26.69 23.27 -49.57
C GLY A 631 -26.61 21.88 -50.21
N GLY A 632 -27.73 21.14 -50.11
CA GLY A 632 -28.22 20.24 -51.17
C GLY A 632 -28.23 18.72 -50.90
N GLY A 633 -29.42 18.12 -50.91
CA GLY A 633 -29.63 16.67 -51.10
C GLY A 633 -31.01 16.15 -50.68
N GLU A 634 -31.99 16.24 -51.60
CA GLU A 634 -33.42 15.92 -51.48
C GLU A 634 -33.78 14.41 -51.44
N ASN A 635 -34.88 14.09 -50.73
CA ASN A 635 -36.10 13.39 -51.19
C ASN A 635 -36.76 12.62 -50.03
N ASP A 636 -37.90 13.12 -49.51
CA ASP A 636 -39.18 12.47 -49.83
C ASP A 636 -40.38 13.30 -49.38
N SER A 637 -41.34 13.36 -50.29
CA SER A 637 -42.61 14.06 -50.21
C SER A 637 -43.58 13.42 -49.22
N LEU A 638 -44.24 14.24 -48.38
CA LEU A 638 -45.66 14.09 -48.00
C LEU A 638 -46.07 15.20 -47.02
N LEU A 639 -46.75 16.22 -47.54
CA LEU A 639 -48.05 16.76 -47.08
C LEU A 639 -48.25 18.18 -47.60
N LYS A 640 -49.16 18.31 -48.58
CA LYS A 640 -49.79 19.58 -48.97
C LYS A 640 -50.81 19.98 -47.91
N GLY A 641 -50.85 21.27 -47.59
CA GLY A 641 -51.97 21.92 -46.88
C GLY A 641 -51.85 23.43 -46.97
N SER A 642 -52.70 24.04 -47.80
CA SER A 642 -52.80 25.45 -48.18
C SER A 642 -53.17 26.43 -47.06
N GLY A 643 -52.70 27.68 -47.14
CA GLY A 643 -53.50 28.84 -46.70
C GLY A 643 -52.76 30.04 -46.10
N SER A 644 -52.73 31.15 -46.88
CA SER A 644 -52.76 32.57 -46.50
C SER A 644 -51.60 33.27 -45.75
N SER A 645 -50.91 34.13 -46.50
CA SER A 645 -50.54 35.54 -46.21
C SER A 645 -50.86 36.12 -44.82
N SER A 646 -49.85 36.65 -44.11
CA SER A 646 -49.69 38.09 -43.81
C SER A 646 -48.61 38.36 -42.74
N ASN A 647 -47.86 39.46 -42.90
CA ASN A 647 -47.06 40.20 -41.91
C ASN A 647 -46.21 39.41 -40.89
N ASP A 648 -44.91 39.22 -41.17
CA ASP A 648 -43.98 38.64 -40.18
C ASP A 648 -42.59 39.33 -40.19
N HIS A 649 -42.57 40.65 -39.92
CA HIS A 649 -41.32 41.32 -39.52
C HIS A 649 -41.13 41.34 -37.99
N GLY A 650 -42.16 41.00 -37.20
CA GLY A 650 -42.05 40.80 -35.75
C GLY A 650 -41.74 39.35 -35.34
N GLY A 651 -42.13 38.36 -36.15
CA GLY A 651 -41.89 36.94 -35.86
C GLY A 651 -40.43 36.50 -36.00
N LEU A 652 -39.65 37.14 -36.89
CA LEU A 652 -38.24 36.80 -37.13
C LEU A 652 -37.34 37.26 -35.97
N GLU A 653 -37.52 38.50 -35.47
CA GLU A 653 -36.78 39.01 -34.30
C GLU A 653 -37.13 38.26 -33.02
N VAL A 654 -38.41 37.91 -32.81
CA VAL A 654 -38.85 37.11 -31.65
C VAL A 654 -38.33 35.67 -31.72
N ALA A 655 -38.22 35.10 -32.93
CA ALA A 655 -37.62 33.78 -33.13
C ALA A 655 -36.10 33.79 -32.91
N GLU A 656 -35.39 34.85 -33.34
CA GLU A 656 -33.96 35.05 -33.08
C GLU A 656 -33.65 35.26 -31.59
N GLU A 657 -34.42 36.12 -30.91
CA GLU A 657 -34.28 36.35 -29.46
C GLU A 657 -34.61 35.09 -28.64
N GLY A 658 -35.66 34.35 -29.02
CA GLY A 658 -36.02 33.07 -28.39
C GLY A 658 -34.95 32.01 -28.58
N MET A 659 -34.36 31.92 -29.78
CA MET A 659 -33.26 31.00 -30.08
C MET A 659 -31.98 31.35 -29.31
N LEU A 660 -31.66 32.65 -29.20
CA LEU A 660 -30.51 33.13 -28.43
C LEU A 660 -30.66 32.86 -26.94
N ALA A 661 -31.85 33.11 -26.36
CA ALA A 661 -32.15 32.84 -24.96
C ALA A 661 -32.01 31.35 -24.62
N GLU A 662 -32.52 30.46 -25.50
CA GLU A 662 -32.39 29.01 -25.33
C GLU A 662 -30.91 28.56 -25.35
N ILE A 663 -30.09 29.11 -26.25
CA ILE A 663 -28.66 28.79 -26.35
C ILE A 663 -27.91 29.24 -25.08
N ILE A 664 -28.19 30.45 -24.57
CA ILE A 664 -27.56 30.98 -23.35
C ILE A 664 -27.95 30.12 -22.13
N GLU A 665 -29.21 29.74 -22.01
CA GLU A 665 -29.70 28.91 -20.91
C GLU A 665 -29.09 27.49 -20.93
N GLN A 666 -28.91 26.91 -22.12
CA GLN A 666 -28.21 25.63 -22.29
C GLN A 666 -26.73 25.69 -21.89
N GLU A 667 -26.02 26.79 -22.17
CA GLU A 667 -24.61 26.96 -21.80
C GLU A 667 -24.40 27.29 -20.32
N ARG A 668 -25.43 27.81 -19.64
CA ARG A 668 -25.38 28.17 -18.21
C ARG A 668 -25.11 26.97 -17.30
N HIS A 669 -25.42 25.77 -17.78
CA HIS A 669 -25.28 24.51 -17.06
C HIS A 669 -24.24 23.60 -17.70
N PHE A 670 -23.60 22.78 -16.87
CA PHE A 670 -22.66 21.76 -17.37
C PHE A 670 -23.43 20.70 -18.17
N SER A 671 -23.07 20.52 -19.44
CA SER A 671 -23.82 19.65 -20.35
C SER A 671 -23.46 18.17 -20.13
N TRP A 672 -24.26 17.49 -19.31
CA TRP A 672 -24.14 16.05 -19.10
C TRP A 672 -24.38 15.24 -20.38
N GLN A 673 -25.12 15.77 -21.36
CA GLN A 673 -25.32 15.12 -22.65
C GLN A 673 -24.00 15.00 -23.44
N LYS A 674 -23.22 16.09 -23.51
CA LYS A 674 -21.89 16.09 -24.14
C LYS A 674 -20.93 15.16 -23.41
N GLN A 675 -20.99 15.13 -22.08
CA GLN A 675 -20.18 14.20 -21.28
C GLN A 675 -20.54 12.72 -21.49
N ARG A 676 -21.83 12.40 -21.69
CA ARG A 676 -22.28 11.03 -21.97
C ARG A 676 -21.68 10.50 -23.28
N VAL A 677 -21.59 11.33 -24.33
CA VAL A 677 -20.95 10.96 -25.60
C VAL A 677 -19.48 10.56 -25.38
N ILE A 678 -18.76 11.34 -24.58
CA ILE A 678 -17.35 11.08 -24.24
C ILE A 678 -17.20 9.77 -23.45
N VAL A 679 -18.08 9.51 -22.48
CA VAL A 679 -18.09 8.27 -21.70
C VAL A 679 -18.39 7.05 -22.58
N ILE A 680 -19.31 7.15 -23.54
CA ILE A 680 -19.60 6.07 -24.50
C ILE A 680 -18.36 5.76 -25.35
N CYS A 681 -17.68 6.80 -25.85
CA CYS A 681 -16.43 6.64 -26.59
C CYS A 681 -15.38 5.89 -25.75
N TYR A 682 -15.20 6.30 -24.48
CA TYR A 682 -14.30 5.66 -23.52
C TYR A 682 -14.67 4.18 -23.26
N LEU A 683 -15.94 3.88 -22.99
CA LEU A 683 -16.38 2.50 -22.74
C LEU A 683 -16.15 1.59 -23.93
N GLY A 684 -16.30 2.09 -25.17
CA GLY A 684 -15.96 1.33 -26.37
C GLY A 684 -14.47 0.98 -26.47
N ILE A 685 -13.59 1.92 -26.12
CA ILE A 685 -12.13 1.66 -26.04
C ILE A 685 -11.82 0.61 -24.97
N VAL A 686 -12.43 0.75 -23.77
CA VAL A 686 -12.24 -0.20 -22.67
C VAL A 686 -12.73 -1.60 -23.05
N ALA A 687 -13.89 -1.71 -23.69
CA ALA A 687 -14.44 -2.98 -24.14
C ALA A 687 -13.52 -3.66 -25.18
N ALA A 688 -13.05 -2.92 -26.18
CA ALA A 688 -12.11 -3.42 -27.18
C ALA A 688 -10.78 -3.87 -26.54
N SER A 689 -10.25 -3.08 -25.60
CA SER A 689 -9.04 -3.39 -24.86
C SER A 689 -9.17 -4.65 -23.99
N ILE A 690 -10.27 -4.81 -23.24
CA ILE A 690 -10.51 -6.00 -22.41
C ILE A 690 -10.76 -7.24 -23.29
N GLY A 691 -11.50 -7.10 -24.39
CA GLY A 691 -11.71 -8.18 -25.34
C GLY A 691 -10.41 -8.78 -25.88
N GLY A 692 -9.37 -7.94 -26.04
CA GLY A 692 -8.02 -8.39 -26.44
C GLY A 692 -7.36 -9.36 -25.45
N LYS A 693 -7.77 -9.38 -24.17
CA LYS A 693 -7.27 -10.33 -23.15
C LYS A 693 -7.84 -11.75 -23.33
N ALA A 694 -9.03 -11.86 -23.92
CA ALA A 694 -9.71 -13.14 -24.14
C ALA A 694 -9.18 -13.90 -25.37
N VAL A 695 -8.25 -13.32 -26.12
CA VAL A 695 -7.72 -13.85 -27.37
C VAL A 695 -6.23 -14.14 -27.20
N SER A 696 -5.71 -15.15 -27.90
CA SER A 696 -4.28 -15.47 -27.91
C SER A 696 -3.44 -14.26 -28.35
N CYS A 697 -2.42 -13.92 -27.55
CA CYS A 697 -1.52 -12.81 -27.82
C CYS A 697 -0.83 -13.01 -29.19
N GLY A 698 -0.90 -11.99 -30.06
CA GLY A 698 -0.32 -12.04 -31.41
C GLY A 698 -1.19 -12.72 -32.47
N GLY A 699 -2.36 -13.26 -32.12
CA GLY A 699 -3.31 -13.80 -33.09
C GLY A 699 -3.99 -12.74 -33.96
N VAL A 700 -4.59 -13.14 -35.08
CA VAL A 700 -5.31 -12.23 -36.00
C VAL A 700 -6.42 -11.47 -35.28
N ALA A 701 -7.17 -12.13 -34.39
CA ALA A 701 -8.23 -11.50 -33.62
C ALA A 701 -7.71 -10.47 -32.59
N PHE A 702 -6.49 -10.64 -32.07
CA PHE A 702 -5.86 -9.63 -31.21
C PHE A 702 -5.53 -8.36 -32.00
N TRP A 703 -4.96 -8.50 -33.21
CA TRP A 703 -4.67 -7.37 -34.09
C TRP A 703 -5.93 -6.70 -34.63
N LEU A 704 -6.99 -7.44 -34.92
CA LEU A 704 -8.28 -6.88 -35.34
C LEU A 704 -8.93 -6.05 -34.23
N LEU A 705 -8.93 -6.52 -32.99
CA LEU A 705 -9.45 -5.78 -31.84
C LEU A 705 -8.61 -4.52 -31.55
N LEU A 706 -7.30 -4.59 -31.76
CA LEU A 706 -6.41 -3.41 -31.65
C LEU A 706 -6.69 -2.39 -32.76
N LEU A 707 -6.84 -2.85 -34.01
CA LEU A 707 -7.11 -1.98 -35.15
C LEU A 707 -8.51 -1.37 -35.10
N PHE A 708 -9.49 -2.02 -34.45
CA PHE A 708 -10.85 -1.52 -34.29
C PHE A 708 -10.95 -0.24 -33.45
N GLU A 709 -10.01 0.00 -32.54
CA GLU A 709 -10.00 1.21 -31.69
C GLU A 709 -9.80 2.50 -32.51
N VAL A 710 -9.08 2.43 -33.64
CA VAL A 710 -8.83 3.58 -34.53
C VAL A 710 -10.11 4.07 -35.23
N PRO A 711 -10.85 3.26 -36.00
CA PRO A 711 -12.10 3.69 -36.63
C PRO A 711 -13.17 4.07 -35.60
N TRP A 712 -13.18 3.43 -34.42
CA TRP A 712 -14.07 3.81 -33.32
C TRP A 712 -13.84 5.26 -32.86
N VAL A 713 -12.59 5.64 -32.60
CA VAL A 713 -12.25 7.01 -32.18
C VAL A 713 -12.49 8.01 -33.30
N LEU A 714 -12.17 7.65 -34.56
CA LEU A 714 -12.42 8.50 -35.72
C LEU A 714 -13.92 8.78 -35.94
N PHE A 715 -14.79 7.79 -35.71
CA PHE A 715 -16.24 7.97 -35.78
C PHE A 715 -16.74 9.07 -34.82
N PHE A 716 -16.31 9.02 -33.56
CA PHE A 716 -16.67 10.07 -32.59
C PHE A 716 -15.99 11.42 -32.92
N GLY A 717 -14.75 11.41 -33.41
CA GLY A 717 -14.05 12.62 -33.83
C GLY A 717 -14.75 13.36 -34.97
N VAL A 718 -15.13 12.65 -36.04
CA VAL A 718 -15.86 13.24 -37.17
C VAL A 718 -17.27 13.66 -36.75
N GLY A 719 -17.97 12.84 -35.95
CA GLY A 719 -19.31 13.17 -35.46
C GLY A 719 -19.34 14.43 -34.59
N THR A 720 -18.36 14.59 -33.69
CA THR A 720 -18.23 15.79 -32.85
C THR A 720 -17.81 17.02 -33.65
N ALA A 721 -16.95 16.86 -34.65
CA ALA A 721 -16.58 17.92 -35.58
C ALA A 721 -17.78 18.48 -36.36
N VAL A 722 -18.62 17.59 -36.92
CA VAL A 722 -19.84 17.98 -37.66
C VAL A 722 -20.84 18.66 -36.71
N TYR A 723 -21.01 18.13 -35.50
CA TYR A 723 -21.89 18.71 -34.49
C TYR A 723 -21.47 20.14 -34.10
N LEU A 724 -20.18 20.35 -33.80
CA LEU A 724 -19.65 21.66 -33.39
C LEU A 724 -19.71 22.69 -34.52
N SER A 725 -19.44 22.28 -35.77
CA SER A 725 -19.58 23.16 -36.93
C SER A 725 -21.03 23.63 -37.13
N ARG A 726 -22.02 22.72 -37.00
CA ARG A 726 -23.45 23.08 -37.04
C ARG A 726 -23.86 23.99 -35.89
N GLN A 727 -23.35 23.73 -34.68
CA GLN A 727 -23.64 24.55 -33.51
C GLN A 727 -23.04 25.97 -33.66
N HIS A 728 -21.88 26.10 -34.28
CA HIS A 728 -21.25 27.39 -34.56
C HIS A 728 -22.05 28.22 -35.58
N CYS A 729 -22.50 27.61 -36.69
CA CYS A 729 -23.41 28.28 -37.64
C CYS A 729 -24.70 28.74 -36.95
N ARG A 730 -25.27 27.91 -36.06
CA ARG A 730 -26.48 28.25 -35.28
C ARG A 730 -26.25 29.40 -34.29
N LYS A 731 -25.05 29.51 -33.70
CA LYS A 731 -24.68 30.64 -32.82
C LYS A 731 -24.54 31.94 -33.61
N LEU A 732 -23.95 31.87 -34.80
CA LEU A 732 -23.84 33.01 -35.72
C LEU A 732 -25.21 33.49 -36.21
N SER A 733 -26.13 32.57 -36.56
CA SER A 733 -27.49 32.92 -37.00
C SER A 733 -28.38 33.49 -35.88
N ALA A 734 -28.01 33.32 -34.61
CA ALA A 734 -28.75 33.83 -33.46
C ALA A 734 -28.12 35.09 -32.83
N ASN A 735 -27.17 35.75 -33.52
CA ASN A 735 -26.44 36.92 -33.01
C ASN A 735 -25.74 36.72 -31.65
N TYR A 736 -25.17 35.52 -31.41
CA TYR A 736 -24.46 35.21 -30.18
C TYR A 736 -23.12 35.97 -30.06
N VAL A 737 -22.88 36.61 -28.91
CA VAL A 737 -21.65 37.36 -28.64
C VAL A 737 -20.62 36.46 -27.94
N PHE A 738 -19.49 36.21 -28.61
CA PHE A 738 -18.39 35.42 -28.05
C PHE A 738 -17.63 36.21 -26.98
N ALA A 739 -17.36 35.57 -25.83
CA ALA A 739 -16.56 36.16 -24.77
C ALA A 739 -15.06 36.16 -25.14
N LYS A 740 -14.30 37.06 -24.52
CA LYS A 740 -12.85 37.16 -24.78
C LYS A 740 -12.14 35.85 -24.43
N GLY A 741 -11.59 35.19 -25.46
CA GLY A 741 -10.88 33.91 -25.35
C GLY A 741 -11.73 32.67 -25.62
N ASP A 742 -12.94 32.83 -26.16
CA ASP A 742 -13.76 31.74 -26.68
C ASP A 742 -13.20 31.20 -28.00
N VAL A 743 -13.38 29.90 -28.23
CA VAL A 743 -12.96 29.25 -29.49
C VAL A 743 -14.10 29.32 -30.49
N GLU A 744 -13.82 29.94 -31.64
CA GLU A 744 -14.70 29.89 -32.81
C GLU A 744 -14.45 28.62 -33.61
N TRP A 745 -15.49 27.79 -33.75
CA TRP A 745 -15.43 26.48 -34.42
C TRP A 745 -15.60 26.61 -35.94
N THR A 746 -14.63 27.26 -36.58
CA THR A 746 -14.47 27.31 -38.03
C THR A 746 -13.93 25.98 -38.60
N GLN A 747 -14.00 25.78 -39.93
CA GLN A 747 -13.51 24.54 -40.56
C GLN A 747 -12.04 24.24 -40.23
N GLN A 748 -11.20 25.28 -40.06
CA GLN A 748 -9.79 25.10 -39.70
C GLN A 748 -9.62 24.68 -38.24
N THR A 749 -10.36 25.27 -37.30
CA THR A 749 -10.20 24.98 -35.86
C THR A 749 -10.77 23.61 -35.49
N VAL A 750 -11.88 23.21 -36.12
CA VAL A 750 -12.52 21.90 -35.94
C VAL A 750 -11.60 20.73 -36.35
N ILE A 751 -10.67 20.93 -37.28
CA ILE A 751 -9.71 19.90 -37.71
C ILE A 751 -8.38 20.01 -36.95
N ARG A 752 -7.84 21.21 -36.79
CA ARG A 752 -6.52 21.42 -36.18
C ARG A 752 -6.49 21.03 -34.69
N PHE A 753 -7.52 21.39 -33.93
CA PHE A 753 -7.57 21.13 -32.48
C PHE A 753 -7.56 19.63 -32.16
N PRO A 754 -8.45 18.80 -32.74
CA PRO A 754 -8.47 17.37 -32.46
C PRO A 754 -7.21 16.64 -32.96
N LEU A 755 -6.65 17.03 -34.11
CA LEU A 755 -5.42 16.42 -34.65
C LEU A 755 -4.21 16.67 -33.75
N ALA A 756 -4.02 17.90 -33.29
CA ALA A 756 -2.96 18.23 -32.33
C ALA A 756 -3.13 17.47 -31.00
N CYS A 757 -4.38 17.26 -30.59
CA CYS A 757 -4.75 16.45 -29.44
C CYS A 757 -4.47 14.96 -29.59
N ALA A 758 -4.59 14.39 -30.79
CA ALA A 758 -4.15 13.02 -31.04
C ALA A 758 -2.64 12.85 -30.79
N GLY A 759 -1.82 13.81 -31.25
CA GLY A 759 -0.38 13.84 -30.97
C GLY A 759 -0.08 14.01 -29.46
N ALA A 760 -0.81 14.89 -28.79
CA ALA A 760 -0.69 15.06 -27.34
C ALA A 760 -1.06 13.78 -26.57
N GLY A 761 -2.11 13.08 -27.02
CA GLY A 761 -2.51 11.77 -26.50
C GLY A 761 -1.41 10.74 -26.68
N LEU A 762 -0.81 10.65 -27.88
CA LEU A 762 0.29 9.73 -28.16
C LEU A 762 1.46 9.93 -27.20
N ILE A 763 1.88 11.18 -26.98
CA ILE A 763 2.93 11.53 -26.01
C ILE A 763 2.52 11.13 -24.58
N ALA A 764 1.26 11.37 -24.21
CA ALA A 764 0.74 11.02 -22.89
C ALA A 764 0.78 9.51 -22.62
N GLY A 765 0.34 8.69 -23.59
CA GLY A 765 0.37 7.23 -23.51
C GLY A 765 1.78 6.65 -23.52
N LEU A 766 2.70 7.30 -24.26
CA LEU A 766 4.07 6.85 -24.41
C LEU A 766 4.91 7.02 -23.13
N PHE A 767 4.77 8.17 -22.45
CA PHE A 767 5.61 8.52 -21.30
C PHE A 767 4.87 8.50 -19.96
N GLY A 768 3.55 8.40 -19.95
CA GLY A 768 2.77 8.41 -18.71
C GLY A 768 2.76 9.76 -18.02
N VAL A 769 2.62 10.84 -18.81
CA VAL A 769 2.77 12.23 -18.33
C VAL A 769 1.41 12.96 -18.24
N GLY A 770 0.34 12.35 -18.75
CA GLY A 770 -0.97 12.99 -18.92
C GLY A 770 -0.97 13.98 -20.10
N GLY A 771 -2.05 14.00 -20.89
CA GLY A 771 -2.14 14.85 -22.09
C GLY A 771 -2.04 16.37 -21.82
N GLY A 772 -2.29 16.78 -20.58
CA GLY A 772 -2.31 18.17 -20.13
C GLY A 772 -0.99 18.92 -20.30
N LEU A 773 0.15 18.21 -20.31
CA LEU A 773 1.47 18.82 -20.57
C LEU A 773 1.53 19.52 -21.92
N VAL A 774 0.89 18.94 -22.94
CA VAL A 774 0.92 19.43 -24.32
C VAL A 774 -0.34 20.23 -24.62
N THR A 775 -1.51 19.75 -24.20
CA THR A 775 -2.79 20.41 -24.53
C THR A 775 -2.99 21.73 -23.80
N GLY A 776 -2.47 21.90 -22.58
CA GLY A 776 -2.60 23.15 -21.82
C GLY A 776 -1.91 24.34 -22.50
N PRO A 777 -0.59 24.26 -22.76
CA PRO A 777 0.12 25.31 -23.49
C PRO A 777 -0.39 25.55 -24.92
N LEU A 778 -0.91 24.51 -25.58
CA LEU A 778 -1.51 24.59 -26.92
C LEU A 778 -2.81 25.42 -26.88
N MET A 779 -3.71 25.15 -25.95
CA MET A 779 -4.96 25.93 -25.79
C MET A 779 -4.68 27.42 -25.55
N ILE A 780 -3.66 27.72 -24.75
CA ILE A 780 -3.25 29.11 -24.50
C ILE A 780 -2.68 29.78 -25.76
N GLU A 781 -1.95 29.05 -26.63
CA GLU A 781 -1.49 29.61 -27.93
C GLU A 781 -2.65 29.98 -28.85
N MET A 782 -3.73 29.21 -28.74
CA MET A 782 -4.92 29.39 -29.58
C MET A 782 -5.91 30.40 -28.97
N GLY A 783 -5.48 31.16 -27.96
CA GLY A 783 -6.26 32.27 -27.39
C GLY A 783 -7.21 31.89 -26.25
N VAL A 784 -7.25 30.61 -25.83
CA VAL A 784 -8.10 30.18 -24.71
C VAL A 784 -7.59 30.78 -23.40
N VAL A 785 -8.52 31.27 -22.59
CA VAL A 785 -8.21 31.82 -21.26
C VAL A 785 -7.47 30.77 -20.41
N PRO A 786 -6.36 31.11 -19.74
CA PRO A 786 -5.54 30.13 -18.99
C PRO A 786 -6.32 29.32 -17.94
N GLU A 787 -7.31 29.93 -17.28
CA GLU A 787 -8.14 29.24 -16.28
C GLU A 787 -9.03 28.16 -16.90
N VAL A 788 -9.63 28.45 -18.06
CA VAL A 788 -10.45 27.51 -18.83
C VAL A 788 -9.57 26.40 -19.40
N ALA A 789 -8.43 26.76 -19.98
CA ALA A 789 -7.46 25.78 -20.49
C ALA A 789 -6.99 24.82 -19.38
N SER A 790 -6.68 25.32 -18.18
CA SER A 790 -6.27 24.49 -17.04
C SER A 790 -7.41 23.61 -16.50
N ALA A 791 -8.65 24.08 -16.51
CA ALA A 791 -9.80 23.32 -16.04
C ALA A 791 -10.19 22.21 -17.03
N THR A 792 -10.23 22.54 -18.32
CA THR A 792 -10.56 21.60 -19.40
C THR A 792 -9.46 20.54 -19.55
N THR A 793 -8.17 20.91 -19.46
CA THR A 793 -7.06 19.91 -19.46
C THR A 793 -7.17 18.88 -18.35
N ALA A 794 -7.60 19.28 -17.15
CA ALA A 794 -7.75 18.34 -16.02
C ALA A 794 -8.74 17.20 -16.35
N LEU A 795 -9.85 17.53 -17.02
CA LEU A 795 -10.82 16.53 -17.49
C LEU A 795 -10.23 15.66 -18.61
N MET A 796 -9.45 16.24 -19.52
CA MET A 796 -8.78 15.50 -20.60
C MET A 796 -7.72 14.52 -20.07
N VAL A 797 -6.95 14.94 -19.07
CA VAL A 797 -5.94 14.10 -18.39
C VAL A 797 -6.61 12.89 -17.74
N LEU A 798 -7.78 13.06 -17.12
CA LEU A 798 -8.53 11.96 -16.52
C LEU A 798 -8.86 10.86 -17.53
N TYR A 799 -9.50 11.22 -18.65
CA TYR A 799 -9.90 10.24 -19.66
C TYR A 799 -8.71 9.61 -20.39
N SER A 800 -7.69 10.41 -20.74
CA SER A 800 -6.50 9.91 -21.42
C SER A 800 -5.67 8.96 -20.55
N ALA A 801 -5.44 9.32 -19.28
CA ALA A 801 -4.71 8.48 -18.33
C ALA A 801 -5.51 7.21 -17.98
N ALA A 802 -6.84 7.29 -17.84
CA ALA A 802 -7.69 6.13 -17.61
C ALA A 802 -7.66 5.15 -18.79
N ALA A 803 -7.77 5.63 -20.03
CA ALA A 803 -7.67 4.79 -21.23
C ALA A 803 -6.30 4.11 -21.36
N ALA A 804 -5.21 4.86 -21.12
CA ALA A 804 -3.85 4.31 -21.10
C ALA A 804 -3.67 3.25 -19.99
N THR A 805 -4.20 3.52 -18.79
CA THR A 805 -4.14 2.60 -17.65
C THR A 805 -4.85 1.28 -17.96
N VAL A 806 -6.05 1.33 -18.56
CA VAL A 806 -6.76 0.10 -18.96
C VAL A 806 -5.93 -0.71 -19.95
N LYS A 807 -5.28 -0.07 -20.93
CA LYS A 807 -4.42 -0.78 -21.89
C LYS A 807 -3.18 -1.39 -21.24
N PHE A 808 -2.50 -0.66 -20.36
CA PHE A 808 -1.37 -1.19 -19.60
C PHE A 808 -1.77 -2.32 -18.64
N ALA A 809 -2.99 -2.27 -18.07
CA ALA A 809 -3.55 -3.35 -17.26
C ALA A 809 -3.76 -4.61 -18.10
N VAL A 810 -4.27 -4.48 -19.33
CA VAL A 810 -4.40 -5.59 -20.29
C VAL A 810 -3.04 -6.17 -20.66
N PHE A 811 -2.00 -5.34 -20.76
CA PHE A 811 -0.62 -5.80 -20.96
C PHE A 811 0.04 -6.39 -19.71
N ASN A 812 -0.64 -6.42 -18.57
CA ASN A 812 -0.11 -6.88 -17.28
C ASN A 812 1.18 -6.14 -16.86
N MET A 813 1.29 -4.84 -17.20
CA MET A 813 2.48 -4.01 -16.92
C MET A 813 2.32 -3.14 -15.67
N ILE A 814 1.17 -3.18 -15.00
CA ILE A 814 0.89 -2.36 -13.81
C ILE A 814 1.26 -3.14 -12.55
N ALA A 815 2.23 -2.61 -11.80
CA ALA A 815 2.44 -3.02 -10.41
C ALA A 815 1.34 -2.40 -9.54
N LEU A 816 0.29 -3.17 -9.27
CA LEU A 816 -0.92 -2.66 -8.60
C LEU A 816 -0.66 -2.09 -7.21
N ASP A 817 0.28 -2.67 -6.47
CA ASP A 817 0.61 -2.27 -5.10
C ASP A 817 1.07 -0.81 -5.04
N TRP A 818 2.05 -0.46 -5.88
CA TRP A 818 2.56 0.91 -6.01
C TRP A 818 1.58 1.85 -6.72
N ALA A 819 0.89 1.35 -7.74
CA ALA A 819 -0.03 2.16 -8.54
C ALA A 819 -1.25 2.65 -7.71
N ILE A 820 -1.80 1.81 -6.85
CA ILE A 820 -2.93 2.16 -5.97
C ILE A 820 -2.48 3.17 -4.90
N LEU A 821 -1.31 2.94 -4.29
CA LEU A 821 -0.73 3.81 -3.29
C LEU A 821 -0.47 5.22 -3.83
N LEU A 822 0.18 5.32 -4.99
CA LEU A 822 0.45 6.60 -5.65
C LEU A 822 -0.82 7.28 -6.16
N CYS A 823 -1.84 6.51 -6.57
CA CYS A 823 -3.16 7.03 -6.94
C CYS A 823 -3.89 7.68 -5.75
N ALA A 824 -3.90 7.00 -4.60
CA ALA A 824 -4.49 7.56 -3.37
C ALA A 824 -3.73 8.80 -2.90
N GLN A 825 -2.39 8.76 -2.93
CA GLN A 825 -1.55 9.91 -2.61
C GLN A 825 -1.82 11.08 -3.56
N ALA A 826 -1.84 10.85 -4.87
CA ALA A 826 -2.08 11.89 -5.86
C ALA A 826 -3.44 12.54 -5.70
N PHE A 827 -4.48 11.76 -5.35
CA PHE A 827 -5.80 12.29 -5.02
C PHE A 827 -5.76 13.22 -3.81
N ILE A 828 -5.18 12.77 -2.68
CA ILE A 828 -5.11 13.55 -1.43
C ILE A 828 -4.29 14.82 -1.62
N VAL A 829 -3.08 14.69 -2.18
CA VAL A 829 -2.16 15.81 -2.41
C VAL A 829 -2.79 16.83 -3.34
N THR A 830 -3.44 16.39 -4.42
CA THR A 830 -4.12 17.30 -5.36
C THR A 830 -5.33 17.99 -4.73
N ALA A 831 -6.09 17.29 -3.89
CA ALA A 831 -7.21 17.90 -3.17
C ALA A 831 -6.73 19.00 -2.19
N VAL A 832 -5.65 18.74 -1.45
CA VAL A 832 -5.06 19.71 -0.53
C VAL A 832 -4.41 20.89 -1.29
N SER A 833 -3.68 20.60 -2.37
CA SER A 833 -2.99 21.63 -3.16
C SER A 833 -3.96 22.56 -3.87
N GLN A 834 -5.10 22.06 -4.36
CA GLN A 834 -6.15 22.90 -4.94
C GLN A 834 -6.70 23.92 -3.94
N VAL A 835 -6.81 23.59 -2.65
CA VAL A 835 -7.26 24.54 -1.62
C VAL A 835 -6.18 25.58 -1.32
N LEU A 836 -4.92 25.15 -1.14
CA LEU A 836 -3.82 26.03 -0.76
C LEU A 836 -3.37 26.95 -1.91
N ILE A 837 -3.18 26.39 -3.10
CA ILE A 837 -2.64 27.12 -4.25
C ILE A 837 -3.68 28.09 -4.82
N LEU A 838 -4.96 27.71 -4.91
CA LEU A 838 -5.99 28.70 -5.29
C LEU A 838 -6.16 29.79 -4.23
N GLY A 839 -6.02 29.45 -2.95
CA GLY A 839 -5.99 30.46 -1.88
C GLY A 839 -4.85 31.47 -2.07
N PHE A 840 -3.68 30.99 -2.48
CA PHE A 840 -2.50 31.82 -2.75
C PHE A 840 -2.62 32.62 -4.05
N VAL A 841 -3.10 32.02 -5.14
CA VAL A 841 -3.29 32.68 -6.44
C VAL A 841 -4.37 33.77 -6.34
N ARG A 842 -5.48 33.50 -5.64
CA ARG A 842 -6.51 34.53 -5.40
C ARG A 842 -5.99 35.72 -4.59
N ARG A 843 -5.04 35.50 -3.68
CA ARG A 843 -4.42 36.58 -2.90
C ARG A 843 -3.40 37.38 -3.71
N THR A 844 -2.68 36.73 -4.62
CA THR A 844 -1.60 37.37 -5.38
C THR A 844 -2.07 37.97 -6.70
N GLY A 845 -3.18 37.49 -7.27
CA GLY A 845 -3.77 37.99 -8.52
C GLY A 845 -2.91 37.78 -9.77
N ARG A 846 -1.84 36.98 -9.69
CA ARG A 846 -0.85 36.79 -10.77
C ARG A 846 -0.91 35.38 -11.33
N GLN A 847 -1.45 35.24 -12.53
CA GLN A 847 -1.59 33.94 -13.22
C GLN A 847 -0.24 33.43 -13.74
N SER A 848 0.73 34.32 -14.00
CA SER A 848 2.09 33.96 -14.43
C SER A 848 2.84 33.05 -13.47
N VAL A 849 2.51 33.08 -12.17
CA VAL A 849 3.14 32.24 -11.14
C VAL A 849 2.83 30.76 -11.37
N ILE A 850 1.60 30.43 -11.79
CA ILE A 850 1.20 29.05 -12.08
C ILE A 850 2.02 28.50 -13.25
N VAL A 851 2.12 29.27 -14.34
CA VAL A 851 2.84 28.86 -15.56
C VAL A 851 4.34 28.69 -15.31
N LEU A 852 4.94 29.56 -14.48
CA LEU A 852 6.36 29.45 -14.10
C LEU A 852 6.62 28.24 -13.19
N CYS A 853 5.71 27.92 -12.27
CA CYS A 853 5.79 26.73 -11.44
C CYS A 853 5.76 25.44 -12.29
N ILE A 854 4.87 25.37 -13.30
CA ILE A 854 4.84 24.25 -14.26
C ILE A 854 6.15 24.18 -15.07
N GLY A 855 6.65 25.33 -15.53
CA GLY A 855 7.92 25.39 -16.26
C GLY A 855 9.10 24.86 -15.43
N ALA A 856 9.13 25.19 -14.14
CA ALA A 856 10.15 24.72 -13.20
C ALA A 856 10.07 23.19 -12.99
N THR A 857 8.88 22.63 -12.81
CA THR A 857 8.72 21.18 -12.65
C THR A 857 9.12 20.39 -13.88
N ILE A 858 8.79 20.89 -15.09
CA ILE A 858 9.23 20.29 -16.35
C ILE A 858 10.76 20.33 -16.49
N CYS A 859 11.42 21.43 -16.07
CA CYS A 859 12.88 21.53 -16.16
C CYS A 859 13.59 20.58 -15.19
N ILE A 860 13.08 20.44 -13.96
CA ILE A 860 13.60 19.45 -13.00
C ILE A 860 13.44 18.03 -13.58
N GLY A 861 12.27 17.73 -14.16
CA GLY A 861 12.04 16.47 -14.87
C GLY A 861 13.00 16.25 -16.05
N ALA A 862 13.28 17.30 -16.84
CA ALA A 862 14.20 17.24 -17.96
C ALA A 862 15.63 16.94 -17.52
N VAL A 863 16.13 17.63 -16.49
CA VAL A 863 17.50 17.44 -15.96
C VAL A 863 17.67 16.02 -15.41
N THR A 864 16.73 15.59 -14.56
CA THR A 864 16.75 14.26 -13.96
C THR A 864 16.68 13.16 -15.03
N MET A 865 15.77 13.27 -16.00
CA MET A 865 15.70 12.29 -17.10
C MET A 865 16.91 12.32 -18.04
N THR A 866 17.55 13.47 -18.24
CA THR A 866 18.77 13.55 -19.05
C THR A 866 19.88 12.72 -18.40
N TYR A 867 20.03 12.81 -17.08
CA TYR A 867 20.97 11.96 -16.34
C TYR A 867 20.64 10.47 -16.52
N GLN A 868 19.36 10.08 -16.39
CA GLN A 868 18.93 8.69 -16.59
C GLN A 868 19.16 8.20 -18.02
N ALA A 869 18.87 9.02 -19.02
CA ALA A 869 19.03 8.67 -20.42
C ALA A 869 20.51 8.46 -20.77
N ILE A 870 21.41 9.29 -20.21
CA ILE A 870 22.86 9.10 -20.37
C ILE A 870 23.28 7.79 -19.72
N LYS A 871 22.90 7.54 -18.45
CA LYS A 871 23.21 6.30 -17.73
C LYS A 871 22.74 5.06 -18.51
N SER A 872 21.48 5.06 -18.92
CA SER A 872 20.87 3.94 -19.66
C SER A 872 21.47 3.75 -21.05
N THR A 873 21.90 4.83 -21.71
CA THR A 873 22.56 4.72 -23.02
C THR A 873 23.95 4.09 -22.86
N VAL A 874 24.73 4.54 -21.88
CA VAL A 874 26.08 3.99 -21.57
C VAL A 874 26.01 2.51 -21.23
N ASP A 875 25.06 2.10 -20.39
CA ASP A 875 24.89 0.68 -19.97
C ASP A 875 24.49 -0.27 -21.12
N ASN A 876 24.02 0.29 -22.25
CA ASN A 876 23.51 -0.48 -23.39
C ASN A 876 24.37 -0.33 -24.67
N VAL A 877 25.47 0.43 -24.64
CA VAL A 877 26.40 0.50 -25.78
C VAL A 877 27.02 -0.89 -26.02
N GLY A 878 26.79 -1.46 -27.21
CA GLY A 878 27.40 -2.73 -27.65
C GLY A 878 26.48 -3.96 -27.66
N LYS A 879 25.22 -3.86 -27.20
CA LYS A 879 24.25 -4.97 -27.24
C LYS A 879 23.34 -4.89 -28.48
N PRO A 880 23.05 -6.00 -29.19
CA PRO A 880 22.15 -6.01 -30.35
C PRO A 880 20.70 -5.70 -29.95
N PHE A 881 19.94 -5.12 -30.88
CA PHE A 881 18.52 -4.81 -30.70
C PHE A 881 17.68 -6.08 -30.70
N GLU A 882 17.11 -6.44 -29.55
CA GLU A 882 16.12 -7.52 -29.43
C GLU A 882 14.74 -6.93 -29.10
N ALA A 883 13.81 -7.07 -30.03
CA ALA A 883 12.41 -6.70 -29.83
C ALA A 883 11.70 -7.77 -28.99
N ASN A 884 11.74 -7.63 -27.66
CA ASN A 884 11.06 -8.54 -26.74
C ASN A 884 9.52 -8.42 -26.86
N THR A 885 8.92 -9.40 -27.55
CA THR A 885 7.46 -9.59 -27.65
C THR A 885 6.89 -10.55 -26.61
N THR A 886 7.72 -11.13 -25.73
CA THR A 886 7.29 -12.09 -24.70
C THR A 886 7.34 -11.49 -23.30
N SER A 887 6.24 -11.67 -22.57
CA SER A 887 6.05 -11.22 -21.20
C SER A 887 6.89 -12.04 -20.22
N ALA A 888 7.95 -11.45 -19.67
CA ALA A 888 8.50 -11.80 -18.37
C ALA A 888 9.39 -10.66 -17.86
N THR A 889 9.19 -10.25 -16.62
CA THR A 889 10.10 -9.38 -15.89
C THR A 889 11.39 -10.13 -15.55
N PRO A 890 12.59 -9.61 -15.88
CA PRO A 890 13.82 -10.15 -15.31
C PRO A 890 13.92 -9.62 -13.88
N THR A 891 13.45 -10.39 -12.91
CA THR A 891 13.89 -10.27 -11.51
C THR A 891 15.09 -11.19 -11.35
N GLU A 892 16.27 -10.62 -11.14
CA GLU A 892 17.51 -11.37 -10.94
C GLU A 892 17.32 -12.41 -9.82
N GLY A 893 17.62 -13.68 -10.14
CA GLY A 893 17.67 -14.78 -9.16
C GLY A 893 16.38 -15.57 -8.87
N THR A 894 15.24 -15.29 -9.52
CA THR A 894 14.03 -16.11 -9.32
C THR A 894 14.17 -17.52 -9.89
N PHE A 895 13.48 -18.51 -9.29
CA PHE A 895 13.50 -19.92 -9.73
C PHE A 895 13.17 -20.07 -11.23
N ILE A 896 12.28 -19.24 -11.77
CA ILE A 896 11.91 -19.25 -13.20
C ILE A 896 13.09 -18.88 -14.08
N VAL A 897 13.89 -17.88 -13.69
CA VAL A 897 15.09 -17.48 -14.44
C VAL A 897 16.14 -18.59 -14.39
N LYS A 898 16.39 -19.16 -13.20
CA LYS A 898 17.32 -20.30 -13.04
C LYS A 898 16.91 -21.50 -13.90
N ALA A 899 15.63 -21.89 -13.84
CA ALA A 899 15.10 -22.97 -14.67
C ALA A 899 15.09 -22.61 -16.17
N GLY A 900 14.97 -21.33 -16.51
CA GLY A 900 15.07 -20.80 -17.87
C GLY A 900 16.48 -20.94 -18.44
N LEU A 901 17.51 -20.57 -17.66
CA LEU A 901 18.92 -20.76 -18.02
C LEU A 901 19.22 -22.23 -18.29
N ALA A 902 18.80 -23.12 -17.38
CA ALA A 902 18.99 -24.57 -17.58
C ALA A 902 18.29 -25.11 -18.84
N LYS A 903 17.17 -24.51 -19.27
CA LYS A 903 16.49 -24.88 -20.53
C LYS A 903 17.31 -24.58 -21.79
N MET A 904 18.27 -23.66 -21.73
CA MET A 904 19.14 -23.36 -22.86
C MET A 904 20.11 -24.50 -23.18
N LEU A 905 20.37 -25.41 -22.23
CA LEU A 905 21.28 -26.54 -22.41
C LEU A 905 20.61 -27.75 -23.12
N LYS A 906 19.28 -27.73 -23.31
CA LYS A 906 18.53 -28.85 -23.88
C LYS A 906 19.07 -29.27 -25.26
N GLY A 907 19.11 -30.58 -25.48
CA GLY A 907 19.63 -31.20 -26.69
C GLY A 907 21.16 -31.24 -26.75
N GLY A 908 21.84 -30.89 -25.65
CA GLY A 908 23.30 -30.82 -25.58
C GLY A 908 23.96 -31.94 -24.77
N VAL A 909 25.30 -31.96 -24.86
CA VAL A 909 26.19 -32.80 -24.04
C VAL A 909 26.97 -31.93 -23.07
N ILE A 910 27.01 -32.33 -21.81
CA ILE A 910 27.83 -31.70 -20.76
C ILE A 910 28.99 -32.64 -20.43
N MET A 911 30.23 -32.14 -20.48
CA MET A 911 31.43 -32.98 -20.38
C MET A 911 32.20 -32.74 -19.09
N ASP A 912 32.51 -33.80 -18.34
CA ASP A 912 33.40 -33.70 -17.17
C ASP A 912 34.85 -33.47 -17.63
N VAL A 913 35.53 -32.46 -17.07
CA VAL A 913 36.90 -32.07 -17.43
C VAL A 913 37.75 -31.81 -16.18
N THR A 914 39.03 -32.14 -16.28
CA THR A 914 40.01 -32.03 -15.18
C THR A 914 41.06 -30.93 -15.39
N ASN A 915 41.10 -30.31 -16.57
CA ASN A 915 42.04 -29.25 -16.88
C ASN A 915 41.55 -28.42 -18.09
N ALA A 916 42.22 -27.29 -18.33
CA ALA A 916 41.92 -26.38 -19.43
C ALA A 916 41.98 -27.05 -20.82
N GLU A 917 42.84 -28.04 -21.03
CA GLU A 917 42.99 -28.69 -22.33
C GLU A 917 41.79 -29.58 -22.66
N GLN A 918 41.34 -30.37 -21.69
CA GLN A 918 40.11 -31.16 -21.82
C GLN A 918 38.88 -30.25 -22.03
N ALA A 919 38.85 -29.08 -21.39
CA ALA A 919 37.79 -28.10 -21.60
C ALA A 919 37.75 -27.59 -23.05
N ARG A 920 38.91 -27.26 -23.65
CA ARG A 920 38.99 -26.87 -25.07
C ARG A 920 38.52 -27.97 -26.00
N ILE A 921 38.96 -29.22 -25.76
CA ILE A 921 38.51 -30.38 -26.55
C ILE A 921 36.99 -30.54 -26.47
N ALA A 922 36.40 -30.35 -25.30
CA ALA A 922 34.95 -30.44 -25.12
C ALA A 922 34.21 -29.33 -25.88
N GLU A 923 34.69 -28.08 -25.80
CA GLU A 923 34.10 -26.94 -26.53
C GLU A 923 34.22 -27.12 -28.06
N GLU A 924 35.40 -27.48 -28.56
CA GLU A 924 35.63 -27.76 -29.99
C GLU A 924 34.80 -28.93 -30.50
N ALA A 925 34.47 -29.90 -29.63
CA ALA A 925 33.60 -31.01 -29.98
C ALA A 925 32.11 -30.63 -30.03
N GLY A 926 31.73 -29.45 -29.53
CA GLY A 926 30.36 -28.95 -29.49
C GLY A 926 29.61 -29.26 -28.18
N ALA A 927 30.32 -29.43 -27.06
CA ALA A 927 29.69 -29.49 -25.75
C ALA A 927 28.93 -28.19 -25.45
N VAL A 928 27.75 -28.28 -24.81
CA VAL A 928 26.97 -27.09 -24.43
C VAL A 928 27.42 -26.50 -23.10
N ALA A 929 28.15 -27.27 -22.29
CA ALA A 929 28.80 -26.84 -21.06
C ALA A 929 29.87 -27.86 -20.65
N VAL A 930 30.76 -27.48 -19.73
CA VAL A 930 31.74 -28.40 -19.11
C VAL A 930 31.53 -28.45 -17.60
N MET A 931 31.85 -29.60 -16.99
CA MET A 931 31.77 -29.83 -15.55
C MET A 931 33.20 -29.98 -15.01
N ALA A 932 33.67 -29.00 -14.24
CA ALA A 932 35.00 -28.97 -13.66
C ALA A 932 35.08 -29.83 -12.39
N LEU A 933 36.06 -30.75 -12.37
CA LEU A 933 36.36 -31.60 -11.21
C LEU A 933 37.82 -32.07 -11.22
N GLU A 934 38.47 -32.12 -10.06
CA GLU A 934 39.86 -32.59 -9.90
C GLU A 934 40.09 -34.02 -10.40
N ARG A 935 39.11 -34.91 -10.18
CA ARG A 935 39.21 -36.33 -10.52
C ARG A 935 37.92 -36.82 -11.13
N ILE A 936 38.01 -37.42 -12.32
CA ILE A 936 36.88 -38.01 -13.04
C ILE A 936 36.26 -39.14 -12.21
N PRO A 937 34.94 -39.40 -12.28
CA PRO A 937 34.29 -40.41 -11.43
C PRO A 937 34.92 -41.81 -11.45
N ALA A 938 35.48 -42.25 -12.59
CA ALA A 938 36.24 -43.50 -12.68
C ALA A 938 37.50 -43.50 -11.80
N ASP A 939 38.21 -42.37 -11.71
CA ASP A 939 39.41 -42.22 -10.87
C ASP A 939 39.04 -42.14 -9.38
N ILE A 940 37.94 -41.44 -9.04
CA ILE A 940 37.42 -41.39 -7.67
C ILE A 940 37.15 -42.80 -7.11
N ARG A 941 36.68 -43.74 -7.97
CA ARG A 941 36.45 -45.14 -7.58
C ARG A 941 37.73 -45.89 -7.27
N VAL A 942 38.78 -45.65 -8.05
CA VAL A 942 40.06 -46.37 -7.95
C VAL A 942 40.88 -45.84 -6.79
N ASP A 943 41.00 -44.52 -6.69
CA ASP A 943 41.82 -43.85 -5.68
C ASP A 943 41.21 -43.93 -4.27
N GLY A 944 39.88 -43.97 -4.18
CA GLY A 944 39.16 -43.85 -2.92
C GLY A 944 39.39 -42.51 -2.20
N GLY A 945 39.19 -42.54 -0.87
CA GLY A 945 39.32 -41.36 -0.01
C GLY A 945 38.15 -40.37 -0.12
N VAL A 946 38.35 -39.17 0.44
CA VAL A 946 37.33 -38.11 0.46
C VAL A 946 37.42 -37.28 -0.83
N ALA A 947 36.37 -37.31 -1.64
CA ALA A 947 36.23 -36.45 -2.82
C ALA A 947 35.46 -35.18 -2.44
N ARG A 948 36.02 -34.00 -2.75
CA ARG A 948 35.52 -32.67 -2.35
C ARG A 948 35.28 -31.77 -3.56
N MET A 949 34.81 -30.54 -3.31
CA MET A 949 34.86 -29.46 -4.30
C MET A 949 36.29 -29.28 -4.80
N SER A 950 36.42 -28.98 -6.10
CA SER A 950 37.71 -28.77 -6.74
C SER A 950 38.33 -27.42 -6.39
N ASP A 951 39.66 -27.36 -6.43
CA ASP A 951 40.42 -26.14 -6.22
C ASP A 951 39.89 -24.97 -7.08
N PRO A 952 39.50 -23.84 -6.47
CA PRO A 952 39.13 -22.61 -7.17
C PRO A 952 40.10 -22.21 -8.28
N GLN A 953 41.41 -22.37 -8.07
CA GLN A 953 42.42 -22.01 -9.08
C GLN A 953 42.29 -22.86 -10.34
N MET A 954 42.00 -24.15 -10.17
CA MET A 954 41.75 -25.08 -11.28
C MET A 954 40.48 -24.69 -12.04
N ILE A 955 39.40 -24.36 -11.33
CA ILE A 955 38.12 -23.94 -11.94
C ILE A 955 38.32 -22.65 -12.75
N ASP A 956 39.02 -21.66 -12.19
CA ASP A 956 39.36 -20.41 -12.90
C ASP A 956 40.16 -20.65 -14.18
N SER A 957 41.08 -21.62 -14.16
CA SER A 957 41.86 -21.97 -15.35
C SER A 957 40.99 -22.55 -16.46
N ILE A 958 39.96 -23.33 -16.11
CA ILE A 958 38.99 -23.90 -17.04
C ILE A 958 38.06 -22.79 -17.57
N LYS A 959 37.53 -21.93 -16.70
CA LYS A 959 36.70 -20.77 -17.09
C LYS A 959 37.39 -19.86 -18.09
N LYS A 960 38.69 -19.62 -17.92
CA LYS A 960 39.48 -18.79 -18.85
C LYS A 960 39.75 -19.48 -20.18
N ALA A 961 39.63 -20.80 -20.25
CA ALA A 961 40.00 -21.59 -21.43
C ALA A 961 38.84 -21.77 -22.42
N VAL A 962 37.58 -21.61 -22.00
CA VAL A 962 36.39 -21.84 -22.81
C VAL A 962 35.38 -20.70 -22.71
N THR A 963 34.49 -20.61 -23.69
CA THR A 963 33.40 -19.63 -23.73
C THR A 963 32.04 -20.22 -23.35
N ILE A 964 31.90 -21.55 -23.45
CA ILE A 964 30.71 -22.28 -22.98
C ILE A 964 30.60 -22.29 -21.45
N PRO A 965 29.39 -22.38 -20.88
CA PRO A 965 29.18 -22.41 -19.44
C PRO A 965 30.03 -23.45 -18.71
N VAL A 966 30.55 -23.07 -17.54
CA VAL A 966 31.33 -23.95 -16.67
C VAL A 966 30.52 -24.26 -15.42
N MET A 967 30.36 -25.55 -15.16
CA MET A 967 29.74 -26.10 -13.95
C MET A 967 30.80 -26.63 -13.01
N ALA A 968 30.52 -26.71 -11.72
CA ALA A 968 31.40 -27.38 -10.76
C ALA A 968 30.61 -28.14 -9.69
N LYS A 969 31.24 -29.17 -9.11
CA LYS A 969 30.60 -30.06 -8.12
C LYS A 969 30.84 -29.60 -6.69
N VAL A 970 29.81 -29.78 -5.86
CA VAL A 970 29.88 -29.66 -4.40
C VAL A 970 29.37 -30.93 -3.73
N ARG A 971 29.82 -31.17 -2.51
CA ARG A 971 29.33 -32.28 -1.70
C ARG A 971 27.89 -32.02 -1.26
N ILE A 972 27.10 -33.09 -1.15
CA ILE A 972 25.72 -33.03 -0.62
C ILE A 972 25.73 -32.39 0.76
N GLY A 973 24.88 -31.37 0.94
CA GLY A 973 24.72 -30.61 2.17
C GLY A 973 25.79 -29.55 2.43
N HIS A 974 26.88 -29.51 1.65
CA HIS A 974 27.99 -28.59 1.91
C HIS A 974 27.75 -27.18 1.34
N PHE A 975 26.80 -26.44 1.92
CA PHE A 975 26.42 -25.11 1.43
C PHE A 975 27.58 -24.10 1.38
N VAL A 976 28.62 -24.27 2.20
CA VAL A 976 29.83 -23.41 2.16
C VAL A 976 30.68 -23.65 0.90
N GLU A 977 30.73 -24.88 0.37
CA GLU A 977 31.41 -25.14 -0.91
C GLU A 977 30.64 -24.44 -2.03
N ALA A 978 29.30 -24.49 -1.98
CA ALA A 978 28.47 -23.76 -2.92
C ALA A 978 28.64 -22.24 -2.83
N GLN A 979 28.83 -21.67 -1.64
CA GLN A 979 29.12 -20.23 -1.46
C GLN A 979 30.46 -19.85 -2.10
N ILE A 980 31.48 -20.70 -1.97
CA ILE A 980 32.77 -20.49 -2.62
C ILE A 980 32.62 -20.52 -4.14
N LEU A 981 31.91 -21.51 -4.69
CA LEU A 981 31.68 -21.59 -6.14
C LEU A 981 30.84 -20.42 -6.68
N GLU A 982 29.84 -19.96 -5.93
CA GLU A 982 29.08 -18.76 -6.28
C GLU A 982 29.96 -17.50 -6.26
N ALA A 983 30.89 -17.39 -5.32
CA ALA A 983 31.85 -16.28 -5.26
C ALA A 983 32.87 -16.31 -6.42
N ILE A 984 33.16 -17.49 -6.98
CA ILE A 984 33.98 -17.67 -8.20
C ILE A 984 33.15 -17.37 -9.46
N GLU A 985 31.86 -17.03 -9.31
CA GLU A 985 30.92 -16.75 -10.40
C GLU A 985 30.77 -17.95 -11.34
N ILE A 986 30.64 -19.16 -10.78
CA ILE A 986 30.36 -20.36 -11.58
C ILE A 986 28.96 -20.26 -12.24
N ASP A 987 28.78 -20.85 -13.42
CA ASP A 987 27.49 -20.77 -14.13
C ASP A 987 26.44 -21.71 -13.52
N TYR A 988 26.85 -22.91 -13.09
CA TYR A 988 25.98 -23.90 -12.43
C TYR A 988 26.73 -24.66 -11.33
N ILE A 989 26.01 -25.05 -10.29
CA ILE A 989 26.53 -25.91 -9.22
C ILE A 989 25.84 -27.27 -9.28
N ASP A 990 26.61 -28.35 -9.29
CA ASP A 990 26.09 -29.72 -9.17
C ASP A 990 26.30 -30.24 -7.76
N GLU A 991 25.22 -30.32 -6.99
CA GLU A 991 25.23 -30.99 -5.68
C GLU A 991 25.24 -32.50 -5.93
N SER A 992 26.43 -33.09 -5.85
CA SER A 992 26.72 -34.37 -6.49
C SER A 992 27.01 -35.48 -5.50
N GLU A 993 26.24 -36.56 -5.61
CA GLU A 993 26.39 -37.83 -4.88
C GLU A 993 27.70 -38.58 -5.17
N VAL A 994 28.38 -38.21 -6.25
CA VAL A 994 29.68 -38.78 -6.62
C VAL A 994 30.77 -38.33 -5.64
N LEU A 995 30.65 -37.11 -5.11
CA LEU A 995 31.53 -36.62 -4.04
C LEU A 995 31.12 -37.24 -2.69
N THR A 996 32.01 -37.17 -1.71
CA THR A 996 31.72 -37.67 -0.36
C THR A 996 30.69 -36.75 0.31
N MET A 997 29.60 -37.27 0.86
CA MET A 997 28.58 -36.42 1.52
C MET A 997 29.19 -35.63 2.67
N ALA A 998 28.71 -34.40 2.86
CA ALA A 998 29.09 -33.56 4.01
C ALA A 998 28.00 -33.53 5.08
N ASP A 999 26.75 -33.67 4.66
CA ASP A 999 25.57 -33.83 5.51
C ASP A 999 24.80 -35.06 5.01
N GLU A 1000 24.41 -35.94 5.92
CA GLU A 1000 23.70 -37.19 5.61
C GLU A 1000 22.18 -37.01 5.64
N GLU A 1001 21.70 -35.94 6.26
CA GLU A 1001 20.26 -35.68 6.47
C GLU A 1001 19.76 -34.60 5.51
N ASN A 1002 20.56 -33.57 5.24
CA ASN A 1002 20.10 -32.36 4.56
C ASN A 1002 20.86 -32.09 3.26
N HIS A 1003 20.11 -31.88 2.18
CA HIS A 1003 20.63 -31.24 0.98
C HIS A 1003 20.68 -29.72 1.16
N ILE A 1004 21.47 -29.04 0.33
CA ILE A 1004 21.62 -27.58 0.36
C ILE A 1004 20.26 -26.90 0.11
N ASN A 1005 19.95 -25.85 0.85
CA ASN A 1005 18.85 -24.94 0.53
C ASN A 1005 19.25 -24.04 -0.66
N LYS A 1006 18.90 -24.47 -1.87
CA LYS A 1006 19.35 -23.89 -3.16
C LYS A 1006 18.62 -22.59 -3.49
N HIS A 1007 17.54 -22.26 -2.78
CA HIS A 1007 16.85 -20.98 -2.91
C HIS A 1007 17.68 -19.79 -2.40
N LYS A 1008 18.62 -20.02 -1.47
CA LYS A 1008 19.49 -18.97 -0.91
C LYS A 1008 20.56 -18.45 -1.88
N PHE A 1009 20.80 -19.18 -2.97
CA PHE A 1009 21.83 -18.87 -3.97
C PHE A 1009 21.21 -18.19 -5.18
N LYS A 1010 22.01 -17.44 -5.94
CA LYS A 1010 21.62 -16.90 -7.26
C LYS A 1010 21.94 -17.88 -8.37
N VAL A 1011 23.01 -18.67 -8.21
CA VAL A 1011 23.45 -19.66 -9.19
C VAL A 1011 22.46 -20.83 -9.29
N PRO A 1012 22.13 -21.33 -10.50
CA PRO A 1012 21.28 -22.51 -10.69
C PRO A 1012 21.97 -23.81 -10.24
N PHE A 1013 21.19 -24.67 -9.59
CA PHE A 1013 21.67 -25.98 -9.12
C PHE A 1013 21.19 -27.13 -10.01
N VAL A 1014 22.09 -28.10 -10.20
CA VAL A 1014 21.85 -29.43 -10.76
C VAL A 1014 21.86 -30.44 -9.62
N CYS A 1015 20.89 -31.35 -9.59
CA CYS A 1015 20.86 -32.45 -8.62
C CYS A 1015 20.59 -33.81 -9.27
N GLY A 1016 21.15 -34.87 -8.70
CA GLY A 1016 20.90 -36.25 -9.10
C GLY A 1016 19.60 -36.84 -8.53
N CYS A 1017 18.87 -37.66 -9.29
CA CYS A 1017 17.73 -38.43 -8.81
C CYS A 1017 17.67 -39.86 -9.37
N ARG A 1018 17.02 -40.77 -8.62
CA ARG A 1018 16.74 -42.17 -9.03
C ARG A 1018 15.28 -42.42 -9.41
N ASN A 1019 14.37 -41.64 -8.84
CA ASN A 1019 12.92 -41.75 -8.99
C ASN A 1019 12.25 -40.37 -8.92
N LEU A 1020 10.94 -40.31 -9.11
CA LEU A 1020 10.21 -39.04 -9.12
C LEU A 1020 10.16 -38.38 -7.74
N GLY A 1021 10.04 -39.16 -6.66
CA GLY A 1021 10.04 -38.61 -5.30
C GLY A 1021 11.33 -37.83 -4.98
N GLU A 1022 12.50 -38.41 -5.26
CA GLU A 1022 13.79 -37.71 -5.14
C GLU A 1022 13.83 -36.46 -6.03
N ALA A 1023 13.39 -36.57 -7.30
CA ALA A 1023 13.38 -35.45 -8.23
C ALA A 1023 12.56 -34.26 -7.69
N LEU A 1024 11.35 -34.52 -7.17
CA LEU A 1024 10.46 -33.49 -6.64
C LEU A 1024 10.99 -32.87 -5.34
N ARG A 1025 11.64 -33.64 -4.46
CA ARG A 1025 12.31 -33.09 -3.27
C ARG A 1025 13.45 -32.14 -3.65
N ARG A 1026 14.30 -32.54 -4.60
CA ARG A 1026 15.40 -31.66 -5.07
C ARG A 1026 14.88 -30.37 -5.71
N ILE A 1027 13.79 -30.44 -6.48
CA ILE A 1027 13.12 -29.25 -7.03
C ILE A 1027 12.58 -28.36 -5.90
N ALA A 1028 11.95 -28.95 -4.88
CA ALA A 1028 11.41 -28.22 -3.73
C ALA A 1028 12.50 -27.46 -2.97
N GLU A 1029 13.69 -28.03 -2.86
CA GLU A 1029 14.88 -27.39 -2.27
C GLU A 1029 15.49 -26.29 -3.15
N GLY A 1030 15.08 -26.19 -4.42
CA GLY A 1030 15.50 -25.14 -5.36
C GLY A 1030 16.38 -25.60 -6.52
N ALA A 1031 16.45 -26.90 -6.82
CA ALA A 1031 17.16 -27.40 -8.00
C ALA A 1031 16.49 -26.90 -9.30
N ALA A 1032 17.26 -26.21 -10.14
CA ALA A 1032 16.82 -25.64 -11.41
C ALA A 1032 16.97 -26.62 -12.58
N MET A 1033 17.71 -27.70 -12.36
CA MET A 1033 18.03 -28.75 -13.32
C MET A 1033 18.16 -30.09 -12.59
N LEU A 1034 17.75 -31.17 -13.24
CA LEU A 1034 17.89 -32.53 -12.75
C LEU A 1034 18.77 -33.37 -13.68
N ARG A 1035 19.38 -34.40 -13.11
CA ARG A 1035 20.02 -35.49 -13.86
C ARG A 1035 19.75 -36.83 -13.20
N THR A 1036 19.79 -37.92 -13.97
CA THR A 1036 19.83 -39.27 -13.36
C THR A 1036 21.15 -39.45 -12.61
N LYS A 1037 21.14 -40.18 -11.49
CA LYS A 1037 22.42 -40.56 -10.83
C LYS A 1037 23.24 -41.54 -11.68
N GLY A 1038 22.56 -42.53 -12.28
CA GLY A 1038 23.17 -43.69 -12.90
C GLY A 1038 24.16 -44.37 -11.95
N GLU A 1039 25.20 -44.99 -12.51
CA GLU A 1039 26.36 -45.45 -11.72
C GLU A 1039 27.63 -44.84 -12.31
N ALA A 1040 27.95 -43.62 -11.87
CA ALA A 1040 29.02 -42.81 -12.45
C ALA A 1040 30.39 -43.54 -12.40
N GLY A 1041 31.18 -43.45 -13.48
CA GLY A 1041 32.52 -44.03 -13.57
C GLY A 1041 32.58 -45.52 -13.95
N THR A 1042 31.44 -46.20 -14.14
CA THR A 1042 31.41 -47.66 -14.46
C THR A 1042 31.37 -47.98 -15.95
N GLY A 1043 31.08 -47.01 -16.81
CA GLY A 1043 30.83 -47.24 -18.24
C GLY A 1043 29.61 -48.12 -18.54
N ASN A 1044 28.72 -48.33 -17.56
CA ASN A 1044 27.54 -49.18 -17.69
C ASN A 1044 26.24 -48.35 -17.57
N ILE A 1045 25.49 -48.25 -18.66
CA ILE A 1045 24.31 -47.37 -18.76
C ILE A 1045 23.06 -47.88 -18.04
N VAL A 1046 23.06 -49.13 -17.56
CA VAL A 1046 21.86 -49.81 -17.03
C VAL A 1046 21.16 -49.04 -15.91
N GLU A 1047 21.90 -48.41 -15.01
CA GLU A 1047 21.32 -47.65 -13.89
C GLU A 1047 20.71 -46.32 -14.35
N ALA A 1048 21.35 -45.62 -15.29
CA ALA A 1048 20.77 -44.41 -15.87
C ALA A 1048 19.45 -44.72 -16.58
N VAL A 1049 19.40 -45.81 -17.35
CA VAL A 1049 18.17 -46.30 -17.99
C VAL A 1049 17.10 -46.64 -16.94
N ARG A 1050 17.49 -47.30 -15.85
CA ARG A 1050 16.56 -47.66 -14.76
C ARG A 1050 15.94 -46.42 -14.13
N HIS A 1051 16.77 -45.42 -13.77
CA HIS A 1051 16.30 -44.18 -13.14
C HIS A 1051 15.41 -43.36 -14.10
N ALA A 1052 15.83 -43.19 -15.36
CA ALA A 1052 15.03 -42.49 -16.36
C ALA A 1052 13.66 -43.16 -16.56
N ARG A 1053 13.62 -44.50 -16.64
CA ARG A 1053 12.35 -45.24 -16.74
C ARG A 1053 11.50 -45.16 -15.47
N SER A 1054 12.10 -45.10 -14.27
CA SER A 1054 11.34 -44.94 -13.01
C SER A 1054 10.62 -43.60 -12.99
N VAL A 1055 11.35 -42.52 -13.23
CA VAL A 1055 10.80 -41.15 -13.30
C VAL A 1055 9.67 -41.08 -14.33
N GLN A 1056 9.90 -41.53 -15.56
CA GLN A 1056 8.88 -41.50 -16.62
C GLN A 1056 7.67 -42.41 -16.33
N ARG A 1057 7.85 -43.53 -15.62
CA ARG A 1057 6.75 -44.41 -15.21
C ARG A 1057 5.90 -43.76 -14.14
N GLU A 1058 6.52 -43.16 -13.13
CA GLU A 1058 5.85 -42.48 -12.03
C GLU A 1058 5.11 -41.22 -12.51
N ILE A 1059 5.68 -40.44 -13.44
CA ILE A 1059 4.99 -39.31 -14.08
C ILE A 1059 3.72 -39.79 -14.79
N ARG A 1060 3.81 -40.85 -15.61
CA ARG A 1060 2.65 -41.41 -16.30
C ARG A 1060 1.59 -41.95 -15.34
N ARG A 1061 2.00 -42.54 -14.21
CA ARG A 1061 1.11 -43.00 -13.14
C ARG A 1061 0.34 -41.81 -12.55
N LEU A 1062 1.05 -40.74 -12.14
CA LEU A 1062 0.42 -39.54 -11.58
C LEU A 1062 -0.55 -38.87 -12.55
N SER A 1063 -0.20 -38.77 -13.83
CA SER A 1063 -1.08 -38.15 -14.85
C SER A 1063 -2.38 -38.93 -15.12
N SER A 1064 -2.48 -40.17 -14.65
CA SER A 1064 -3.68 -41.00 -14.77
C SER A 1064 -4.48 -41.15 -13.47
N MET A 1065 -3.96 -40.64 -12.35
CA MET A 1065 -4.59 -40.73 -11.03
C MET A 1065 -5.68 -39.67 -10.86
N ASP A 1066 -6.68 -39.98 -10.04
CA ASP A 1066 -7.67 -39.00 -9.60
C ASP A 1066 -7.04 -38.00 -8.61
N GLU A 1067 -7.61 -36.80 -8.51
CA GLU A 1067 -7.07 -35.73 -7.67
C GLU A 1067 -7.02 -36.12 -6.18
N ASP A 1068 -7.98 -36.92 -5.72
CA ASP A 1068 -8.05 -37.46 -4.35
C ASP A 1068 -6.91 -38.44 -4.05
N GLU A 1069 -6.44 -39.20 -5.05
CA GLU A 1069 -5.34 -40.16 -4.91
C GLU A 1069 -3.97 -39.47 -4.85
N LEU A 1070 -3.86 -38.24 -5.34
CA LEU A 1070 -2.60 -37.49 -5.38
C LEU A 1070 -2.07 -37.13 -3.99
N PHE A 1071 -2.95 -36.99 -2.98
CA PHE A 1071 -2.52 -36.76 -1.59
C PHE A 1071 -1.76 -37.97 -1.03
N VAL A 1072 -2.24 -39.18 -1.31
CA VAL A 1072 -1.56 -40.43 -0.90
C VAL A 1072 -0.27 -40.60 -1.68
N ALA A 1073 -0.30 -40.38 -3.00
CA ALA A 1073 0.90 -40.46 -3.83
C ALA A 1073 1.98 -39.47 -3.37
N SER A 1074 1.60 -38.25 -2.99
CA SER A 1074 2.52 -37.25 -2.41
C SER A 1074 3.15 -37.72 -1.10
N LYS A 1075 2.38 -38.37 -0.23
CA LYS A 1075 2.89 -38.96 1.02
C LYS A 1075 3.85 -40.11 0.77
N GLU A 1076 3.51 -41.05 -0.13
CA GLU A 1076 4.37 -42.18 -0.51
C GLU A 1076 5.68 -41.72 -1.15
N MET A 1077 5.60 -40.72 -2.03
CA MET A 1077 6.78 -40.14 -2.68
C MET A 1077 7.60 -39.25 -1.74
N GLN A 1078 7.07 -38.89 -0.57
CA GLN A 1078 7.63 -37.91 0.36
C GLN A 1078 8.00 -36.61 -0.39
N ALA A 1079 7.07 -36.09 -1.19
CA ALA A 1079 7.27 -34.93 -2.04
C ALA A 1079 6.14 -33.90 -1.86
N PRO A 1080 6.39 -32.60 -1.98
CA PRO A 1080 5.35 -31.58 -1.80
C PRO A 1080 4.16 -31.78 -2.76
N TYR A 1081 2.96 -31.76 -2.20
CA TYR A 1081 1.72 -31.99 -2.93
C TYR A 1081 1.57 -31.08 -4.16
N GLU A 1082 1.92 -29.79 -4.03
CA GLU A 1082 1.82 -28.83 -5.14
C GLU A 1082 2.66 -29.23 -6.36
N LEU A 1083 3.87 -29.76 -6.13
CA LEU A 1083 4.73 -30.24 -7.22
C LEU A 1083 4.19 -31.54 -7.81
N VAL A 1084 3.67 -32.44 -6.97
CA VAL A 1084 3.02 -33.69 -7.42
C VAL A 1084 1.81 -33.38 -8.30
N LYS A 1085 0.95 -32.45 -7.86
CA LYS A 1085 -0.21 -31.96 -8.59
C LYS A 1085 0.19 -31.28 -9.90
N GLN A 1086 1.22 -30.44 -9.89
CA GLN A 1086 1.75 -29.81 -11.11
C GLN A 1086 2.22 -30.86 -12.13
N VAL A 1087 2.97 -31.87 -11.68
CA VAL A 1087 3.45 -32.95 -12.56
C VAL A 1087 2.32 -33.82 -13.05
N ALA A 1088 1.33 -34.14 -12.21
CA ALA A 1088 0.14 -34.88 -12.61
C ALA A 1088 -0.61 -34.14 -13.75
N ALA A 1089 -0.83 -32.84 -13.58
CA ALA A 1089 -1.55 -32.00 -14.55
C ALA A 1089 -0.78 -31.76 -15.87
N THR A 1090 0.54 -31.59 -15.80
CA THR A 1090 1.36 -31.27 -16.99
C THR A 1090 1.95 -32.49 -17.69
N GLY A 1091 2.03 -33.63 -16.99
CA GLY A 1091 2.66 -34.86 -17.46
C GLY A 1091 4.17 -34.75 -17.68
N LYS A 1092 4.83 -33.74 -17.10
CA LYS A 1092 6.27 -33.45 -17.27
C LYS A 1092 6.85 -32.84 -16.01
N LEU A 1093 8.18 -32.95 -15.83
CA LEU A 1093 8.89 -32.23 -14.79
C LEU A 1093 8.91 -30.71 -15.09
N PRO A 1094 8.88 -29.84 -14.05
CA PRO A 1094 8.92 -28.39 -14.23
C PRO A 1094 10.31 -27.86 -14.65
N VAL A 1095 11.36 -28.68 -14.50
CA VAL A 1095 12.76 -28.39 -14.85
C VAL A 1095 13.29 -29.40 -15.86
N VAL A 1096 14.44 -29.10 -16.47
CA VAL A 1096 15.08 -30.02 -17.44
C VAL A 1096 15.65 -31.25 -16.75
N ASN A 1097 15.62 -32.40 -17.42
CA ASN A 1097 16.11 -33.66 -16.87
C ASN A 1097 17.09 -34.35 -17.82
N PHE A 1098 18.36 -34.42 -17.42
CA PHE A 1098 19.45 -34.99 -18.21
C PHE A 1098 19.80 -36.41 -17.80
N ALA A 1099 20.35 -37.20 -18.72
CA ALA A 1099 20.93 -38.49 -18.39
C ALA A 1099 22.36 -38.31 -17.88
N ALA A 1100 22.72 -38.97 -16.78
CA ALA A 1100 24.09 -39.08 -16.31
C ALA A 1100 24.36 -40.46 -15.69
N GLY A 1101 25.65 -40.82 -15.67
CA GLY A 1101 26.17 -42.03 -15.05
C GLY A 1101 26.16 -43.25 -15.99
N GLY A 1102 27.35 -43.65 -16.46
CA GLY A 1102 27.52 -44.89 -17.23
C GLY A 1102 27.42 -44.76 -18.75
N VAL A 1103 27.31 -43.54 -19.30
CA VAL A 1103 27.36 -43.28 -20.75
C VAL A 1103 28.81 -43.45 -21.24
N ALA A 1104 29.05 -44.40 -22.14
CA ALA A 1104 30.37 -44.71 -22.67
C ALA A 1104 30.46 -44.69 -24.21
N THR A 1105 29.32 -44.85 -24.88
CA THR A 1105 29.24 -44.90 -26.35
C THR A 1105 28.21 -43.91 -26.93
N PRO A 1106 28.34 -43.53 -28.22
CA PRO A 1106 27.32 -42.72 -28.90
C PRO A 1106 25.93 -43.36 -28.87
N ALA A 1107 25.87 -44.71 -28.91
CA ALA A 1107 24.62 -45.45 -28.80
C ALA A 1107 23.94 -45.28 -27.43
N ASP A 1108 24.72 -45.24 -26.34
CA ASP A 1108 24.19 -44.97 -24.99
C ASP A 1108 23.58 -43.58 -24.91
N ALA A 1109 24.27 -42.58 -25.46
CA ALA A 1109 23.78 -41.20 -25.49
C ALA A 1109 22.47 -41.09 -26.28
N ALA A 1110 22.41 -41.70 -27.48
CA ALA A 1110 21.21 -41.73 -28.29
C ALA A 1110 20.05 -42.48 -27.62
N LEU A 1111 20.33 -43.61 -26.96
CA LEU A 1111 19.34 -44.37 -26.18
C LEU A 1111 18.69 -43.49 -25.12
N MET A 1112 19.48 -42.72 -24.36
CA MET A 1112 18.94 -41.86 -23.31
C MET A 1112 18.06 -40.73 -23.87
N MET A 1113 18.44 -40.14 -25.02
CA MET A 1113 17.59 -39.16 -25.70
C MET A 1113 16.26 -39.78 -26.17
N GLN A 1114 16.28 -40.99 -26.74
CA GLN A 1114 15.07 -41.71 -27.13
C GLN A 1114 14.18 -42.11 -25.94
N LEU A 1115 14.74 -42.25 -24.74
CA LEU A 1115 13.98 -42.46 -23.50
C LEU A 1115 13.31 -41.19 -22.96
N GLY A 1116 13.47 -40.05 -23.63
CA GLY A 1116 12.84 -38.78 -23.30
C GLY A 1116 13.64 -37.91 -22.35
N MET A 1117 14.96 -38.09 -22.30
CA MET A 1117 15.86 -37.21 -21.56
C MET A 1117 16.16 -35.95 -22.38
N ASP A 1118 16.39 -34.83 -21.70
CA ASP A 1118 16.60 -33.51 -22.32
C ASP A 1118 18.05 -33.29 -22.79
N GLY A 1119 18.99 -34.15 -22.44
CA GLY A 1119 20.42 -34.05 -22.75
C GLY A 1119 21.22 -35.09 -21.97
N VAL A 1120 22.55 -35.07 -22.12
CA VAL A 1120 23.43 -36.11 -21.56
C VAL A 1120 24.69 -35.52 -20.90
N PHE A 1121 25.03 -36.02 -19.71
CA PHE A 1121 26.33 -35.81 -19.06
C PHE A 1121 27.27 -36.99 -19.36
N VAL A 1122 28.50 -36.69 -19.78
CA VAL A 1122 29.52 -37.70 -20.07
C VAL A 1122 30.87 -37.25 -19.53
N GLY A 1123 31.47 -38.06 -18.65
CA GLY A 1123 32.82 -37.81 -18.13
C GLY A 1123 33.80 -38.87 -18.57
N SER A 1124 33.89 -39.95 -17.78
CA SER A 1124 34.82 -41.05 -17.99
C SER A 1124 34.71 -41.69 -19.38
N GLY A 1125 33.51 -41.70 -19.97
CA GLY A 1125 33.28 -42.27 -21.31
C GLY A 1125 34.08 -41.60 -22.42
N ILE A 1126 34.51 -40.35 -22.23
CA ILE A 1126 35.29 -39.58 -23.22
C ILE A 1126 36.78 -39.64 -22.88
N PHE A 1127 37.18 -39.11 -21.73
CA PHE A 1127 38.59 -38.90 -21.39
C PHE A 1127 39.33 -40.14 -20.85
N LYS A 1128 38.63 -41.27 -20.68
CA LYS A 1128 39.25 -42.60 -20.45
C LYS A 1128 39.15 -43.51 -21.67
N SER A 1129 38.90 -42.95 -22.85
CA SER A 1129 38.88 -43.68 -24.13
C SER A 1129 40.18 -43.50 -24.92
N GLY A 1130 40.37 -44.31 -25.96
CA GLY A 1130 41.57 -44.25 -26.81
C GLY A 1130 41.73 -42.95 -27.61
N ASP A 1131 40.63 -42.32 -28.04
CA ASP A 1131 40.63 -41.02 -28.74
C ASP A 1131 39.50 -40.12 -28.19
N PRO A 1132 39.81 -39.31 -27.15
CA PRO A 1132 38.83 -38.44 -26.51
C PRO A 1132 38.21 -37.39 -27.44
N ALA A 1133 38.98 -36.81 -28.36
CA ALA A 1133 38.49 -35.75 -29.23
C ALA A 1133 37.51 -36.28 -30.29
N LYS A 1134 37.84 -37.41 -30.93
CA LYS A 1134 36.93 -38.07 -31.88
C LYS A 1134 35.66 -38.57 -31.18
N ARG A 1135 35.80 -39.14 -29.98
CA ARG A 1135 34.66 -39.63 -29.20
C ARG A 1135 33.76 -38.51 -28.70
N ALA A 1136 34.32 -37.39 -28.23
CA ALA A 1136 33.54 -36.23 -27.80
C ALA A 1136 32.64 -35.71 -28.94
N ARG A 1137 33.20 -35.56 -30.16
CA ARG A 1137 32.41 -35.17 -31.36
C ARG A 1137 31.31 -36.18 -31.67
N ALA A 1138 31.61 -37.47 -31.61
CA ALA A 1138 30.62 -38.51 -31.87
C ALA A 1138 29.48 -38.50 -30.84
N MET A 1139 29.77 -38.22 -29.56
CA MET A 1139 28.75 -38.09 -28.52
C MET A 1139 27.81 -36.91 -28.77
N VAL A 1140 28.37 -35.75 -29.11
CA VAL A 1140 27.58 -34.55 -29.44
C VAL A 1140 26.68 -34.82 -30.65
N GLN A 1141 27.24 -35.37 -31.74
CA GLN A 1141 26.46 -35.73 -32.92
C GLN A 1141 25.40 -36.80 -32.64
N ALA A 1142 25.67 -37.74 -31.74
CA ALA A 1142 24.68 -38.74 -31.34
C ALA A 1142 23.50 -38.14 -30.59
N VAL A 1143 23.74 -37.15 -29.72
CA VAL A 1143 22.66 -36.44 -29.02
C VAL A 1143 21.88 -35.55 -29.98
N THR A 1144 22.52 -34.93 -30.98
CA THR A 1144 21.81 -34.14 -32.00
C THR A 1144 20.98 -35.01 -32.95
N HIS A 1145 21.53 -36.15 -33.39
CA HIS A 1145 20.94 -37.03 -34.40
C HIS A 1145 20.45 -38.37 -33.82
N PHE A 1146 19.97 -38.35 -32.58
CA PHE A 1146 19.65 -39.56 -31.81
C PHE A 1146 18.58 -40.48 -32.44
N ASN A 1147 17.79 -39.99 -33.39
CA ASN A 1147 16.77 -40.77 -34.12
C ASN A 1147 17.25 -41.26 -35.51
N ASP A 1148 18.43 -40.84 -35.98
CA ASP A 1148 18.93 -41.24 -37.30
C ASP A 1148 19.97 -42.37 -37.18
N ALA A 1149 19.49 -43.61 -37.35
CA ALA A 1149 20.34 -44.79 -37.28
C ALA A 1149 21.51 -44.80 -38.29
N LYS A 1150 21.40 -44.10 -39.42
CA LYS A 1150 22.49 -44.02 -40.41
C LYS A 1150 23.63 -43.15 -39.89
N ILE A 1151 23.28 -41.97 -39.35
CA ILE A 1151 24.26 -41.08 -38.73
C ILE A 1151 24.87 -41.74 -37.50
N LEU A 1152 24.05 -42.37 -36.64
CA LEU A 1152 24.55 -43.08 -35.45
C LEU A 1152 25.55 -44.19 -35.81
N LYS A 1153 25.31 -44.93 -36.90
CA LYS A 1153 26.27 -45.93 -37.42
C LYS A 1153 27.58 -45.27 -37.84
N GLU A 1154 27.50 -44.21 -38.63
CA GLU A 1154 28.67 -43.49 -39.17
C GLU A 1154 29.56 -42.97 -38.03
N ILE A 1155 28.97 -42.22 -37.10
CA ILE A 1155 29.72 -41.60 -35.99
C ILE A 1155 30.21 -42.63 -34.96
N SER A 1156 29.63 -43.83 -34.91
CA SER A 1156 30.10 -44.92 -34.04
C SER A 1156 31.23 -45.76 -34.65
N THR A 1157 31.59 -45.51 -35.91
CA THR A 1157 32.63 -46.28 -36.61
C THR A 1157 34.02 -45.77 -36.24
N ASP A 1158 34.95 -46.68 -35.95
CA ASP A 1158 36.37 -46.39 -35.76
C ASP A 1158 36.68 -45.37 -34.63
N LEU A 1159 35.95 -45.43 -33.51
CA LEU A 1159 36.14 -44.52 -32.36
C LEU A 1159 37.28 -44.91 -31.41
N GLY A 1160 38.06 -45.94 -31.73
CA GLY A 1160 39.03 -46.55 -30.82
C GLY A 1160 38.37 -47.26 -29.63
N GLU A 1161 39.20 -47.69 -28.68
CA GLU A 1161 38.74 -48.40 -27.47
C GLU A 1161 37.89 -47.49 -26.59
N ALA A 1162 36.74 -48.01 -26.15
CA ALA A 1162 35.91 -47.36 -25.13
C ALA A 1162 36.54 -47.51 -23.74
N MET A 1163 36.06 -46.74 -22.76
CA MET A 1163 36.48 -46.95 -21.37
C MET A 1163 36.17 -48.38 -20.91
N VAL A 1164 37.06 -48.97 -20.11
CA VAL A 1164 36.83 -50.30 -19.52
C VAL A 1164 35.69 -50.22 -18.51
N GLY A 1165 34.61 -50.97 -18.76
CA GLY A 1165 33.42 -50.97 -17.92
C GLY A 1165 33.48 -51.95 -16.75
N VAL A 1166 32.70 -51.69 -15.69
CA VAL A 1166 32.50 -52.60 -14.55
C VAL A 1166 31.20 -53.40 -14.78
N GLN A 1167 31.34 -54.73 -14.91
CA GLN A 1167 30.23 -55.62 -15.25
C GLN A 1167 29.33 -55.94 -14.06
N ASP A 1168 29.91 -56.25 -12.89
CA ASP A 1168 29.15 -56.55 -11.67
C ASP A 1168 29.02 -55.31 -10.78
N LEU A 1169 27.90 -54.59 -10.94
CA LEU A 1169 27.59 -53.38 -10.17
C LEU A 1169 27.21 -53.69 -8.72
N LYS A 1170 26.78 -54.92 -8.40
CA LYS A 1170 26.36 -55.29 -7.04
C LYS A 1170 27.54 -55.69 -6.16
N ALA A 1171 28.56 -56.30 -6.76
CA ALA A 1171 29.82 -56.63 -6.07
C ALA A 1171 30.82 -55.46 -6.02
N ALA A 1172 30.51 -54.31 -6.62
CA ALA A 1172 31.39 -53.15 -6.61
C ALA A 1172 31.53 -52.58 -5.19
N ALA A 1173 32.76 -52.31 -4.76
CA ALA A 1173 33.08 -51.81 -3.42
C ALA A 1173 32.46 -50.44 -3.08
N VAL A 1174 32.06 -49.67 -4.10
CA VAL A 1174 31.44 -48.33 -3.94
C VAL A 1174 30.25 -48.20 -4.90
N ASN A 1175 29.06 -47.93 -4.36
CA ASN A 1175 27.87 -47.59 -5.13
C ASN A 1175 27.50 -46.11 -4.87
N PHE A 1176 27.74 -45.23 -5.85
CA PHE A 1176 27.49 -43.80 -5.67
C PHE A 1176 26.00 -43.48 -5.60
N ARG A 1177 25.16 -44.24 -6.31
CA ARG A 1177 23.71 -44.02 -6.36
C ARG A 1177 23.01 -44.23 -5.01
N ASP A 1178 23.57 -45.08 -4.16
CA ASP A 1178 22.94 -45.56 -2.92
C ASP A 1178 23.41 -44.78 -1.68
N ARG A 1179 24.35 -43.83 -1.84
CA ARG A 1179 24.88 -43.01 -0.73
C ARG A 1179 23.80 -42.21 0.02
N GLU A 1180 22.69 -41.85 -0.62
CA GLU A 1180 21.57 -41.14 0.01
C GLU A 1180 20.46 -42.08 0.56
N GLY A 1181 20.59 -43.41 0.43
CA GLY A 1181 19.45 -44.33 0.38
C GLY A 1181 19.15 -45.24 1.58
N GLU A 1182 20.00 -45.31 2.62
CA GLU A 1182 19.82 -46.30 3.71
C GLU A 1182 19.16 -45.75 4.99
N LEU A 1183 18.89 -44.44 5.11
CA LEU A 1183 18.51 -43.81 6.39
C LEU A 1183 17.00 -43.70 6.70
N HIS A 1184 16.10 -44.29 5.91
CA HIS A 1184 14.64 -44.13 6.14
C HIS A 1184 13.90 -45.44 6.36
N GLY A 1185 14.29 -46.12 7.44
CA GLY A 1185 13.58 -47.27 8.01
C GLY A 1185 13.29 -47.11 9.50
N ALA A 1186 12.91 -45.91 9.97
CA ALA A 1186 12.42 -45.70 11.34
C ALA A 1186 11.76 -44.32 11.51
N TRP A 1187 10.59 -44.08 10.90
CA TRP A 1187 9.64 -43.05 11.37
C TRP A 1187 8.21 -43.50 11.06
#